data_AF-A0A6P3RPW7-F1
#
_entry.id   AF-A0A6P3RPW7-F1
#
_cell.length_a   1.000
_cell.length_b   1.000
_cell.length_c   1.000
_cell.angle_alpha   90.00
_cell.angle_beta   90.00
_cell.angle_gamma   90.00
#
_symmetry.space_group_name_H-M   'P 1'
#
loop_
_entity.id
_entity.type
_entity.pdbx_description
1 polymer ?
#
loop_
_entity_poly.entity_id
_entity_poly.type
_entity_poly.pdbx_seq_one_letter_code
_entity_poly.pdbx_strand_id
1 'polypeptide(L)'
;MCNFQVLMNMENHNSSLVVELSYPDLVINVGRITLGEGNRKKLQKTQREQEAKKITQAACALLNSGGGVIRMAMANNDEHLVEMGLDLEDSLRILIQSLDLQAFFETKQQGSCFYIFVRSWNSGPFSEDSSTNPRICSLSSSLYLRSGTSAILMDSREAFNFLKTKKSNAKTFEEEPSCKVRKVEHRQLHNLNPADLIFQKDQLEYGEILPFPESQHVEFKQFSTKHIQGYVTDMIPKYISAFANTGEGYLFIGVDDKSKKVLGCAKENVNIDLLQKKTEDAIRKLPHVCFCQSQCQINFTFKSLDVVANGKLYGYVCVIRVQPSCCAVFSEVPKSWMVKGENICSLTTEEWIGMMMDTDPDLQSFCEDFESQLSLSSRPPLTRPVYSKKGLEHKKTLQQHLFSVPLEGLLCTPESLWKELSSEHEGLEELINKQIHLFSRGLLILSRSWAVDLNLQEKQGVICDALLVTQNSPPMLYTILREENADGQLYCTRTAFTLKQKLVNTGGYAGKLCVMTRVLHLSPESKTESFEGSGSLIDYPKSYYLADIQQMEALLQSLVIVLLSFRSFLSDRLGCEILNLLTVQQYEILSKNLRKNRELFIHGLPGSGKTIMAMMIIKKIKNNFGCKENEILYVCENQPLKDFIGNKNICRAVTRKTFMANLNVEKIQHIIIDEAQNFRMEDGNWYERAKTITQRRKGCPGILWIFLDYFQTSHTDYDSGLPEISDQNSREELNRVVRNADPIANYLQEITQKIKEMPPPNIPPGSLEILHEAEWAQGVPGSCEIKCLKMTEIMTYVAEKCQFFLRSGYSPEDIAVLFSKTQEVTKYYYNFQKAMKKRRMSQNNDTSISASRILLDTVRRFSGLERDIVFGVDPRAAEPAISNNLLLCLASRARKHLYILMLSP
;
A
#
# COMPACT_ATOMS: atom_id res chain seq x y z
N MET A 1 -12.55 -5.00 -3.18
CA MET A 1 -12.37 -4.31 -4.48
C MET A 1 -13.27 -3.07 -4.52
N CYS A 2 -12.75 -1.90 -4.18
CA CYS A 2 -13.21 -0.67 -4.82
C CYS A 2 -12.24 -0.45 -5.98
N ASN A 3 -12.69 -0.71 -7.21
CA ASN A 3 -11.97 -0.33 -8.40
C ASN A 3 -11.90 1.20 -8.42
N PHE A 4 -10.81 1.79 -7.95
CA PHE A 4 -10.40 3.12 -8.38
C PHE A 4 -9.94 3.01 -9.82
N GLN A 5 -10.91 2.93 -10.73
CA GLN A 5 -10.71 3.28 -12.13
C GLN A 5 -10.41 4.77 -12.12
N VAL A 6 -9.14 5.11 -12.25
CA VAL A 6 -8.67 6.48 -12.44
C VAL A 6 -9.28 6.97 -13.74
N LEU A 7 -10.43 7.64 -13.64
CA LEU A 7 -10.93 8.51 -14.69
C LEU A 7 -9.88 9.61 -14.83
N MET A 8 -9.09 9.52 -15.91
CA MET A 8 -8.19 10.56 -16.35
C MET A 8 -9.01 11.81 -16.70
N ASN A 9 -9.28 12.65 -15.70
CA ASN A 9 -9.56 14.05 -15.97
C ASN A 9 -8.22 14.68 -16.34
N MET A 10 -8.13 15.13 -17.60
CA MET A 10 -7.00 15.91 -18.11
C MET A 10 -6.85 17.18 -17.27
N GLU A 11 -5.92 17.16 -16.31
CA GLU A 11 -5.51 18.35 -15.56
C GLU A 11 -4.45 19.13 -16.36
N ASN A 12 -4.60 20.45 -16.33
CA ASN A 12 -3.83 21.44 -17.07
C ASN A 12 -2.31 21.21 -17.00
N HIS A 13 -1.72 20.76 -18.11
CA HIS A 13 -0.28 20.75 -18.37
C HIS A 13 0.25 22.18 -18.35
N ASN A 14 0.84 22.62 -17.24
CA ASN A 14 1.53 23.90 -17.18
C ASN A 14 2.69 23.90 -16.16
N SER A 15 3.55 22.88 -16.19
CA SER A 15 4.80 22.88 -15.41
C SER A 15 6.01 22.75 -16.33
N SER A 16 6.93 23.72 -16.24
CA SER A 16 8.25 23.71 -16.87
C SER A 16 9.22 22.71 -16.20
N LEU A 17 8.69 21.68 -15.54
CA LEU A 17 9.43 20.74 -14.70
C LEU A 17 9.42 19.38 -15.41
N VAL A 18 10.61 18.81 -15.61
CA VAL A 18 10.76 17.56 -16.36
C VAL A 18 11.38 16.51 -15.44
N VAL A 19 10.75 15.34 -15.35
CA VAL A 19 11.31 14.17 -14.66
C VAL A 19 12.25 13.45 -15.61
N GLU A 20 13.52 13.33 -15.25
CA GLU A 20 14.55 12.67 -16.06
C GLU A 20 14.73 11.22 -15.60
N LEU A 21 14.24 10.25 -16.41
CA LEU A 21 14.35 8.81 -16.11
C LEU A 21 15.68 8.17 -16.53
N SER A 22 16.61 8.96 -17.08
CA SER A 22 17.94 8.50 -17.49
C SER A 22 18.91 8.28 -16.32
N TYR A 23 18.46 8.51 -15.08
CA TYR A 23 19.27 8.42 -13.87
C TYR A 23 18.81 7.27 -12.97
N PRO A 24 19.71 6.70 -12.13
CA PRO A 24 19.38 5.64 -11.20
C PRO A 24 18.60 6.14 -9.96
N ASP A 25 18.19 7.40 -9.96
CA ASP A 25 17.40 8.05 -8.93
C ASP A 25 16.38 8.99 -9.57
N LEU A 26 15.43 9.49 -8.77
CA LEU A 26 14.39 10.38 -9.24
C LEU A 26 14.92 11.79 -9.42
N VAL A 27 15.19 12.20 -10.67
CA VAL A 27 15.75 13.51 -10.99
C VAL A 27 14.69 14.43 -11.56
N ILE A 28 14.52 15.62 -10.99
CA ILE A 28 13.65 16.68 -11.52
C ILE A 28 14.51 17.82 -12.04
N ASN A 29 14.42 18.09 -13.34
CA ASN A 29 15.06 19.24 -13.96
C ASN A 29 14.13 20.46 -13.90
N VAL A 30 14.60 21.53 -13.26
CA VAL A 30 13.84 22.78 -13.08
C VAL A 30 14.25 23.88 -14.06
N GLY A 31 15.18 23.59 -14.97
CA GLY A 31 15.72 24.51 -15.97
C GLY A 31 16.81 25.43 -15.43
N ARG A 32 16.84 26.68 -15.92
CA ARG A 32 17.80 27.70 -15.49
C ARG A 32 17.31 28.44 -14.25
N ILE A 33 18.16 28.54 -13.23
CA ILE A 33 17.90 29.24 -11.97
C ILE A 33 19.09 30.16 -11.65
N THR A 34 18.82 31.34 -11.09
CA THR A 34 19.86 32.25 -10.61
C THR A 34 20.22 31.90 -9.18
N LEU A 35 21.52 31.67 -8.90
CA LEU A 35 22.01 31.29 -7.57
C LEU A 35 22.92 32.39 -6.98
N GLY A 36 23.18 32.31 -5.69
CA GLY A 36 24.00 33.26 -4.93
C GLY A 36 23.19 34.43 -4.40
N GLU A 37 23.35 34.75 -3.11
CA GLU A 37 22.53 35.74 -2.42
C GLU A 37 22.64 37.13 -3.06
N GLY A 38 23.86 37.50 -3.47
CA GLY A 38 24.12 38.77 -4.17
C GLY A 38 23.41 38.86 -5.53
N ASN A 39 23.33 37.77 -6.29
CA ASN A 39 22.70 37.75 -7.60
C ASN A 39 21.17 37.65 -7.47
N ARG A 40 20.66 36.84 -6.53
CA ARG A 40 19.22 36.74 -6.25
C ARG A 40 18.64 38.05 -5.78
N LYS A 41 19.35 38.84 -4.97
CA LYS A 41 18.94 40.20 -4.58
C LYS A 41 18.76 41.16 -5.75
N LYS A 42 19.50 40.99 -6.85
CA LYS A 42 19.40 41.81 -8.07
C LYS A 42 18.21 41.42 -8.96
N LEU A 43 17.63 40.24 -8.79
CA LEU A 43 16.46 39.81 -9.57
C LEU A 43 15.21 40.62 -9.21
N GLN A 44 14.34 40.81 -10.21
CA GLN A 44 12.98 41.30 -9.99
C GLN A 44 12.22 40.34 -9.06
N LYS A 45 11.41 40.90 -8.15
CA LYS A 45 10.67 40.13 -7.13
C LYS A 45 9.83 39.00 -7.75
N THR A 46 9.12 39.27 -8.85
CA THR A 46 8.29 38.30 -9.56
C THR A 46 9.09 37.13 -10.12
N GLN A 47 10.24 37.39 -10.75
CA GLN A 47 11.13 36.34 -11.25
C GLN A 47 11.71 35.51 -10.12
N ARG A 48 12.16 36.17 -9.05
CA ARG A 48 12.70 35.52 -7.84
C ARG A 48 11.70 34.54 -7.23
N GLU A 49 10.46 34.98 -7.08
CA GLU A 49 9.34 34.16 -6.56
C GLU A 49 8.97 33.01 -7.51
N GLN A 50 9.02 33.22 -8.82
CA GLN A 50 8.77 32.17 -9.80
C GLN A 50 9.83 31.07 -9.77
N GLU A 51 11.11 31.44 -9.69
CA GLU A 51 12.23 30.50 -9.54
C GLU A 51 12.12 29.72 -8.22
N ALA A 52 11.83 30.42 -7.12
CA ALA A 52 11.61 29.78 -5.81
C ALA A 52 10.44 28.79 -5.85
N LYS A 53 9.31 29.16 -6.47
CA LYS A 53 8.15 28.27 -6.61
C LYS A 53 8.49 26.98 -7.36
N LYS A 54 9.30 27.03 -8.41
CA LYS A 54 9.72 25.83 -9.16
C LYS A 54 10.52 24.88 -8.27
N ILE A 55 11.48 25.40 -7.50
CA ILE A 55 12.30 24.61 -6.59
C ILE A 55 11.43 23.99 -5.49
N THR A 56 10.56 24.78 -4.85
CA THR A 56 9.70 24.30 -3.77
C THR A 56 8.70 23.25 -4.25
N GLN A 57 8.16 23.40 -5.47
CA GLN A 57 7.29 22.41 -6.09
C GLN A 57 8.03 21.08 -6.35
N ALA A 58 9.23 21.14 -6.93
CA ALA A 58 10.06 19.96 -7.16
C ALA A 58 10.48 19.29 -5.85
N ALA A 59 10.88 20.07 -4.84
CA ALA A 59 11.23 19.59 -3.51
C ALA A 59 10.06 18.88 -2.84
N CYS A 60 8.86 19.47 -2.85
CA CYS A 60 7.66 18.86 -2.31
C CYS A 60 7.34 17.53 -3.00
N ALA A 61 7.43 17.49 -4.34
CA ALA A 61 7.22 16.26 -5.10
C ALA A 61 8.20 15.15 -4.72
N LEU A 62 9.50 15.45 -4.60
CA LEU A 62 10.52 14.47 -4.21
C LEU A 62 10.35 13.99 -2.76
N LEU A 63 10.10 14.91 -1.82
CA LEU A 63 9.81 14.58 -0.43
C LEU A 63 8.68 13.54 -0.32
N ASN A 64 7.62 13.72 -1.12
CA ASN A 64 6.46 12.84 -1.13
C ASN A 64 6.62 11.54 -1.96
N SER A 65 7.74 11.37 -2.67
CA SER A 65 7.96 10.29 -3.65
C SER A 65 9.23 9.48 -3.41
N GLY A 66 9.69 9.38 -2.15
CA GLY A 66 10.85 8.59 -1.78
C GLY A 66 12.20 9.29 -1.94
N GLY A 67 12.21 10.62 -2.07
CA GLY A 67 13.41 11.44 -2.27
C GLY A 67 13.96 11.38 -3.70
N GLY A 68 15.04 12.11 -3.94
CA GLY A 68 15.71 12.18 -5.25
C GLY A 68 16.60 13.41 -5.37
N VAL A 69 16.75 13.94 -6.59
CA VAL A 69 17.65 15.07 -6.87
C VAL A 69 16.95 16.12 -7.72
N ILE A 70 17.07 17.39 -7.32
CA ILE A 70 16.69 18.53 -8.15
C ILE A 70 17.93 18.98 -8.91
N ARG A 71 17.84 19.00 -10.24
CA ARG A 71 18.91 19.45 -11.13
C ARG A 71 18.53 20.80 -11.74
N MET A 72 19.46 21.74 -11.74
CA MET A 72 19.30 23.04 -12.40
C MET A 72 20.58 23.51 -13.06
N ALA A 73 20.45 24.26 -14.15
CA ALA A 73 21.55 24.97 -14.78
C ALA A 73 21.68 26.37 -14.16
N MET A 74 22.90 26.77 -13.83
CA MET A 74 23.14 28.09 -13.25
C MET A 74 22.98 29.18 -14.32
N ALA A 75 22.10 30.15 -14.08
CA ALA A 75 21.86 31.24 -15.04
C ALA A 75 22.99 32.27 -15.06
N ASN A 76 23.70 32.42 -13.95
CA ASN A 76 24.75 33.42 -13.72
C ASN A 76 26.14 32.99 -14.22
N ASN A 77 26.33 31.76 -14.75
CA ASN A 77 27.61 31.25 -15.26
C ASN A 77 28.82 31.52 -14.34
N ASP A 78 28.63 31.53 -13.02
CA ASP A 78 29.72 31.74 -12.07
C ASP A 78 30.63 30.49 -12.02
N GLU A 79 31.94 30.68 -12.24
CA GLU A 79 32.93 29.59 -12.17
C GLU A 79 33.29 29.20 -10.72
N HIS A 80 32.93 30.03 -9.74
CA HIS A 80 33.18 29.77 -8.32
C HIS A 80 32.03 28.98 -7.66
N LEU A 81 32.31 28.39 -6.50
CA LEU A 81 31.28 27.75 -5.66
C LEU A 81 30.29 28.82 -5.19
N VAL A 82 29.01 28.64 -5.51
CA VAL A 82 27.93 29.59 -5.20
C VAL A 82 26.97 29.00 -4.17
N GLU A 83 26.56 29.78 -3.16
CA GLU A 83 25.45 29.40 -2.29
C GLU A 83 24.08 29.47 -3.00
N MET A 84 23.04 28.89 -2.40
CA MET A 84 21.71 28.88 -3.02
C MET A 84 21.06 30.27 -3.04
N GLY A 85 21.16 30.99 -1.92
CA GLY A 85 20.46 32.26 -1.66
C GLY A 85 19.36 32.09 -0.61
N LEU A 86 19.21 33.10 0.27
CA LEU A 86 18.42 33.00 1.49
C LEU A 86 16.93 32.79 1.22
N ASP A 87 16.39 33.38 0.16
CA ASP A 87 14.97 33.23 -0.20
C ASP A 87 14.61 31.78 -0.61
N LEU A 88 15.55 31.07 -1.23
CA LEU A 88 15.37 29.66 -1.58
C LEU A 88 15.51 28.77 -0.33
N GLU A 89 16.50 29.02 0.50
CA GLU A 89 16.66 28.30 1.77
C GLU A 89 15.44 28.47 2.69
N ASP A 90 14.93 29.69 2.84
CA ASP A 90 13.75 29.99 3.64
C ASP A 90 12.49 29.32 3.06
N SER A 91 12.34 29.31 1.73
CA SER A 91 11.24 28.59 1.07
C SER A 91 11.29 27.08 1.37
N LEU A 92 12.48 26.48 1.39
CA LEU A 92 12.66 25.07 1.73
C LEU A 92 12.46 24.81 3.24
N ARG A 93 12.91 25.70 4.12
CA ARG A 93 12.66 25.62 5.58
C ARG A 93 11.17 25.68 5.90
N ILE A 94 10.43 26.57 5.25
CA ILE A 94 8.96 26.68 5.36
C ILE A 94 8.30 25.36 4.94
N LEU A 95 8.77 24.75 3.85
CA LEU A 95 8.23 23.50 3.32
C LEU A 95 8.38 22.31 4.29
N ILE A 96 9.54 22.18 4.95
CA ILE A 96 9.80 21.09 5.90
C ILE A 96 9.38 21.43 7.35
N GLN A 97 9.05 22.69 7.63
CA GLN A 97 8.71 23.19 8.96
C GLN A 97 9.80 22.86 10.00
N SER A 98 11.06 22.99 9.61
CA SER A 98 12.25 22.71 10.43
C SER A 98 13.32 23.75 10.18
N LEU A 99 14.08 24.08 11.24
CA LEU A 99 15.25 24.96 11.15
C LEU A 99 16.46 24.24 10.54
N ASP A 100 16.55 22.92 10.72
CA ASP A 100 17.62 22.11 10.14
C ASP A 100 17.28 21.74 8.69
N LEU A 101 17.82 22.54 7.77
CA LEU A 101 17.70 22.30 6.32
C LEU A 101 18.43 21.02 5.91
N GLN A 102 19.56 20.69 6.55
CA GLN A 102 20.44 19.57 6.19
C GLN A 102 19.84 18.20 6.54
N ALA A 103 18.81 18.17 7.39
CA ALA A 103 18.01 16.98 7.66
C ALA A 103 17.39 16.37 6.39
N PHE A 104 17.00 17.23 5.42
CA PHE A 104 16.30 16.84 4.20
C PHE A 104 16.99 17.27 2.91
N PHE A 105 17.73 18.38 2.91
CA PHE A 105 18.32 18.96 1.72
C PHE A 105 19.83 19.13 1.85
N GLU A 106 20.56 18.69 0.83
CA GLU A 106 21.98 19.00 0.66
C GLU A 106 22.24 19.53 -0.74
N THR A 107 23.27 20.35 -0.89
CA THR A 107 23.58 21.00 -2.16
C THR A 107 24.96 20.64 -2.64
N LYS A 108 25.12 20.61 -3.97
CA LYS A 108 26.43 20.47 -4.60
C LYS A 108 26.43 21.11 -5.98
N GLN A 109 27.52 21.77 -6.30
CA GLN A 109 27.77 22.32 -7.64
C GLN A 109 28.74 21.40 -8.38
N GLN A 110 28.44 21.10 -9.64
CA GLN A 110 29.29 20.29 -10.53
C GLN A 110 29.26 20.92 -11.93
N GLY A 111 30.37 21.55 -12.32
CA GLY A 111 30.46 22.32 -13.55
C GLY A 111 29.43 23.47 -13.57
N SER A 112 28.66 23.56 -14.65
CA SER A 112 27.59 24.56 -14.83
C SER A 112 26.24 24.16 -14.20
N CYS A 113 26.17 22.98 -13.58
CA CYS A 113 24.96 22.46 -12.95
C CYS A 113 25.04 22.57 -11.42
N PHE A 114 23.88 22.79 -10.81
CA PHE A 114 23.70 22.78 -9.37
C PHE A 114 22.65 21.73 -9.00
N TYR A 115 22.90 21.00 -7.92
CA TYR A 115 22.10 19.88 -7.47
C TYR A 115 21.62 20.11 -6.05
N ILE A 116 20.33 19.84 -5.81
CA ILE A 116 19.75 19.75 -4.47
C ILE A 116 19.33 18.29 -4.25
N PHE A 117 20.02 17.62 -3.35
CA PHE A 117 19.73 16.25 -2.94
C PHE A 117 18.62 16.27 -1.90
N VAL A 118 17.52 15.57 -2.18
CA VAL A 118 16.31 15.56 -1.37
C VAL A 118 16.14 14.18 -0.76
N ARG A 119 16.26 14.09 0.57
CA ARG A 119 15.89 12.88 1.33
C ARG A 119 14.37 12.68 1.28
N SER A 120 13.90 11.44 1.31
CA SER A 120 12.45 11.17 1.47
C SER A 120 11.89 11.82 2.72
N TRP A 121 10.65 12.32 2.65
CA TRP A 121 9.90 12.74 3.82
C TRP A 121 9.77 11.57 4.80
N ASN A 122 9.94 11.86 6.08
CA ASN A 122 9.52 11.01 7.18
C ASN A 122 9.18 11.93 8.34
N SER A 123 8.19 11.54 9.13
CA SER A 123 7.94 12.17 10.42
C SER A 123 9.06 11.75 11.37
N GLY A 124 10.20 12.47 11.32
CA GLY A 124 11.45 12.10 11.97
C GLY A 124 11.35 11.89 13.49
N PRO A 125 12.46 11.50 14.16
CA PRO A 125 12.50 11.17 15.60
C PRO A 125 12.34 12.38 16.55
N PHE A 126 11.91 13.54 16.05
CA PHE A 126 11.93 14.83 16.76
C PHE A 126 10.72 15.05 17.70
N SER A 127 9.91 14.01 17.94
CA SER A 127 8.91 14.00 19.01
C SER A 127 8.65 12.55 19.44
N GLU A 128 8.68 12.29 20.74
CA GLU A 128 8.33 10.97 21.32
C GLU A 128 6.90 10.54 20.96
N ASP A 129 6.05 11.48 20.55
CA ASP A 129 4.75 11.23 19.95
C ASP A 129 4.83 11.20 18.42
N SER A 130 4.94 10.01 17.83
CA SER A 130 4.72 9.78 16.38
C SER A 130 3.28 10.05 15.94
N SER A 131 2.39 10.33 16.90
CA SER A 131 0.94 10.49 16.71
C SER A 131 0.48 11.90 16.29
N THR A 132 1.41 12.84 16.13
CA THR A 132 1.17 14.28 15.88
C THR A 132 1.81 14.83 14.61
N ASN A 133 2.57 14.02 13.86
CA ASN A 133 3.32 14.48 12.69
C ASN A 133 2.63 14.13 11.36
N PRO A 134 2.64 15.05 10.39
CA PRO A 134 2.03 14.82 9.09
C PRO A 134 2.80 13.78 8.26
N ARG A 135 2.06 12.87 7.62
CA ARG A 135 2.61 11.81 6.77
C ARG A 135 3.15 12.30 5.43
N ILE A 136 2.74 13.49 4.98
CA ILE A 136 3.19 14.11 3.73
C ILE A 136 3.62 15.56 3.95
N CYS A 137 4.49 16.02 3.07
CA CYS A 137 4.90 17.41 2.99
C CYS A 137 3.93 18.22 2.11
N SER A 138 3.63 19.44 2.52
CA SER A 138 2.74 20.36 1.80
C SER A 138 3.26 21.78 1.88
N LEU A 139 3.17 22.52 0.78
CA LEU A 139 3.46 23.95 0.78
C LEU A 139 2.34 24.75 1.46
N SER A 140 1.09 24.30 1.27
CA SER A 140 -0.08 24.85 1.97
C SER A 140 -1.14 23.76 2.14
N SER A 141 -1.71 23.67 3.33
CA SER A 141 -2.87 22.82 3.62
C SER A 141 -4.15 23.35 2.97
N SER A 142 -4.18 24.64 2.62
CA SER A 142 -5.36 25.37 2.15
C SER A 142 -6.54 25.38 3.14
N LEU A 143 -6.32 24.98 4.40
CA LEU A 143 -7.31 24.98 5.48
C LEU A 143 -7.16 26.23 6.34
N TYR A 144 -8.26 26.94 6.54
CA TYR A 144 -8.28 28.11 7.43
C TYR A 144 -9.05 27.83 8.71
N LEU A 145 -8.65 28.54 9.76
CA LEU A 145 -9.25 28.58 11.09
C LEU A 145 -9.52 30.04 11.48
N ARG A 146 -10.64 30.31 12.15
CA ARG A 146 -10.82 31.54 12.94
C ARG A 146 -10.18 31.39 14.32
N SER A 147 -9.20 32.24 14.61
CA SER A 147 -8.58 32.37 15.93
C SER A 147 -8.56 33.84 16.36
N GLY A 148 -9.28 34.14 17.45
CA GLY A 148 -9.53 35.52 17.86
C GLY A 148 -10.23 36.31 16.75
N THR A 149 -9.61 37.41 16.32
CA THR A 149 -10.12 38.27 15.25
C THR A 149 -9.54 37.94 13.87
N SER A 150 -8.70 36.91 13.75
CA SER A 150 -7.93 36.62 12.53
C SER A 150 -8.30 35.28 11.89
N ALA A 151 -8.27 35.24 10.55
CA ALA A 151 -8.35 34.02 9.77
C ALA A 151 -6.94 33.53 9.45
N ILE A 152 -6.53 32.45 10.12
CA ILE A 152 -5.16 31.89 10.07
C ILE A 152 -5.17 30.66 9.18
N LEU A 153 -4.19 30.56 8.29
CA LEU A 153 -3.94 29.35 7.50
C LEU A 153 -3.30 28.31 8.43
N MET A 154 -3.91 27.14 8.54
CA MET A 154 -3.36 26.03 9.33
C MET A 154 -2.08 25.54 8.68
N ASP A 155 -1.02 25.43 9.48
CA ASP A 155 0.17 24.72 9.04
C ASP A 155 -0.10 23.20 8.90
N SER A 156 0.85 22.44 8.34
CA SER A 156 0.67 20.99 8.13
C SER A 156 0.39 20.20 9.41
N ARG A 157 0.96 20.58 10.57
CA ARG A 157 0.76 19.90 11.86
C ARG A 157 -0.61 20.24 12.44
N GLU A 158 -0.99 21.52 12.40
CA GLU A 158 -2.30 21.98 12.82
C GLU A 158 -3.41 21.35 11.98
N ALA A 159 -3.22 21.28 10.65
CA ALA A 159 -4.14 20.65 9.73
C ALA A 159 -4.30 19.15 10.03
N PHE A 160 -3.21 18.42 10.29
CA PHE A 160 -3.26 17.00 10.67
C PHE A 160 -4.09 16.79 11.94
N ASN A 161 -3.80 17.55 13.00
CA ASN A 161 -4.53 17.47 14.27
C ASN A 161 -6.02 17.84 14.13
N PHE A 162 -6.32 18.85 13.31
CA PHE A 162 -7.69 19.24 12.98
C PHE A 162 -8.46 18.11 12.29
N LEU A 163 -7.87 17.49 11.28
CA LEU A 163 -8.50 16.38 10.56
C LEU A 163 -8.71 15.16 11.45
N LYS A 164 -7.73 14.84 12.31
CA LYS A 164 -7.84 13.77 13.32
C LYS A 164 -9.03 14.02 14.25
N THR A 165 -9.17 15.24 14.74
CA THR A 165 -10.28 15.66 15.62
C THR A 165 -11.62 15.55 14.90
N LYS A 166 -11.73 16.03 13.66
CA LYS A 166 -12.96 15.90 12.85
C LYS A 166 -13.35 14.44 12.61
N LYS A 167 -12.38 13.58 12.29
CA LYS A 167 -12.60 12.14 12.07
C LYS A 167 -13.06 11.44 13.35
N SER A 168 -12.44 11.73 14.50
CA SER A 168 -12.84 11.15 15.78
C SER A 168 -14.26 11.57 16.19
N ASN A 169 -14.58 12.86 16.04
CA ASN A 169 -15.92 13.37 16.34
C ASN A 169 -16.99 12.71 15.47
N ALA A 170 -16.70 12.46 14.19
CA ALA A 170 -17.62 11.76 13.29
C ALA A 170 -17.92 10.32 13.74
N LYS A 171 -16.91 9.58 14.22
CA LYS A 171 -17.09 8.21 14.74
C LYS A 171 -17.95 8.15 16.00
N THR A 172 -17.82 9.12 16.91
CA THR A 172 -18.63 9.16 18.15
C THR A 172 -20.12 9.32 17.89
N PHE A 173 -20.51 9.96 16.77
CA PHE A 173 -21.92 10.04 16.35
C PHE A 173 -22.47 8.72 15.78
N GLU A 174 -21.63 7.74 15.45
CA GLU A 174 -22.06 6.42 14.94
C GLU A 174 -22.35 5.40 16.07
N GLU A 175 -21.78 5.57 17.26
CA GLU A 175 -21.94 4.65 18.39
C GLU A 175 -23.14 4.98 19.31
N GLU A 176 -23.75 6.16 19.19
CA GLU A 176 -25.00 6.45 19.89
C GLU A 176 -26.20 5.91 19.09
N PRO A 177 -27.08 5.07 19.69
CA PRO A 177 -28.32 4.70 19.04
C PRO A 177 -29.13 5.98 18.81
N SER A 178 -29.47 6.23 17.54
CA SER A 178 -30.40 7.26 17.11
C SER A 178 -31.73 7.13 17.85
N CYS A 179 -31.86 7.78 19.01
CA CYS A 179 -33.11 8.21 19.65
C CYS A 179 -32.84 8.74 21.07
N LYS A 180 -31.96 9.73 21.18
CA LYS A 180 -32.28 10.90 21.99
C LYS A 180 -31.93 12.08 21.14
N VAL A 181 -32.94 12.66 20.49
CA VAL A 181 -32.99 14.12 20.36
C VAL A 181 -32.55 14.61 21.73
N ARG A 182 -31.32 15.15 21.86
CA ARG A 182 -31.02 16.00 22.99
C ARG A 182 -32.17 16.97 22.96
N LYS A 183 -33.11 16.81 23.90
CA LYS A 183 -34.13 17.82 24.16
C LYS A 183 -33.32 19.08 24.10
N VAL A 184 -33.67 19.94 23.16
CA VAL A 184 -33.30 21.34 23.20
C VAL A 184 -33.73 21.74 24.60
N GLU A 185 -32.80 21.69 25.56
CA GLU A 185 -32.91 22.52 26.73
C GLU A 185 -33.13 23.87 26.12
N HIS A 186 -34.34 24.40 26.31
CA HIS A 186 -34.72 25.73 25.93
C HIS A 186 -33.53 26.61 26.29
N ARG A 187 -32.71 26.98 25.29
CA ARG A 187 -31.71 28.02 25.45
C ARG A 187 -32.56 29.21 25.84
N GLN A 188 -32.52 29.51 27.13
CA GLN A 188 -33.11 30.71 27.68
C GLN A 188 -32.69 31.85 26.75
N LEU A 189 -33.68 32.69 26.44
CA LEU A 189 -33.71 33.73 25.41
C LEU A 189 -32.65 34.86 25.59
N HIS A 190 -31.57 34.63 26.33
CA HIS A 190 -30.69 35.65 26.88
C HIS A 190 -29.26 35.70 26.32
N ASN A 191 -28.90 34.89 25.31
CA ASN A 191 -27.59 35.01 24.63
C ASN A 191 -27.72 34.84 23.10
N LEU A 192 -28.48 35.71 22.44
CA LEU A 192 -28.39 35.82 20.97
C LEU A 192 -27.09 36.53 20.63
N ASN A 193 -26.31 35.98 19.69
CA ASN A 193 -25.11 36.62 19.18
C ASN A 193 -25.51 38.00 18.60
N PRO A 194 -24.88 39.11 19.01
CA PRO A 194 -25.20 40.46 18.49
C PRO A 194 -25.19 40.55 16.96
N ALA A 195 -24.38 39.72 16.30
CA ALA A 195 -24.35 39.61 14.85
C ALA A 195 -25.66 39.04 14.25
N ASP A 196 -26.31 38.08 14.94
CA ASP A 196 -27.60 37.51 14.52
C ASP A 196 -28.70 38.58 14.52
N LEU A 197 -28.69 39.47 15.51
CA LEU A 197 -29.64 40.58 15.61
C LEU A 197 -29.52 41.54 14.43
N ILE A 198 -28.29 41.85 14.02
CA ILE A 198 -28.04 42.66 12.82
C ILE A 198 -28.40 41.90 11.55
N PHE A 199 -28.11 40.60 11.48
CA PHE A 199 -28.48 39.74 10.35
C PHE A 199 -30.00 39.65 10.15
N GLN A 200 -30.79 39.80 11.22
CA GLN A 200 -32.26 39.82 11.13
C GLN A 200 -32.84 41.16 10.66
N LYS A 201 -32.11 42.29 10.79
CA LYS A 201 -32.55 43.58 10.25
C LYS A 201 -32.65 43.54 8.73
N ASP A 202 -33.44 44.41 8.14
CA ASP A 202 -33.50 44.59 6.67
C ASP A 202 -32.77 45.86 6.20
N GLN A 203 -32.53 46.82 7.10
CA GLN A 203 -31.91 48.11 6.79
C GLN A 203 -30.90 48.52 7.87
N LEU A 204 -29.86 49.25 7.45
CA LEU A 204 -28.82 49.88 8.27
C LEU A 204 -28.62 51.35 7.85
N GLU A 205 -28.18 52.21 8.77
CA GLU A 205 -27.90 53.60 8.45
C GLU A 205 -26.45 53.80 7.97
N TYR A 206 -26.27 54.65 6.95
CA TYR A 206 -24.93 55.01 6.48
C TYR A 206 -24.16 55.76 7.58
N GLY A 207 -22.99 55.22 7.94
CA GLY A 207 -22.17 55.74 9.04
C GLY A 207 -22.56 55.20 10.43
N GLU A 208 -23.59 54.36 10.54
CA GLU A 208 -23.94 53.62 11.78
C GLU A 208 -22.72 52.81 12.24
N ILE A 209 -22.40 52.88 13.54
CA ILE A 209 -21.33 52.09 14.14
C ILE A 209 -21.95 50.81 14.70
N LEU A 210 -21.53 49.65 14.19
CA LEU A 210 -22.04 48.38 14.70
C LEU A 210 -21.63 48.16 16.17
N PRO A 211 -22.53 47.61 17.02
CA PRO A 211 -22.34 47.55 18.47
C PRO A 211 -21.36 46.46 18.93
N PHE A 212 -20.66 45.79 18.01
CA PHE A 212 -19.70 44.72 18.31
C PHE A 212 -18.46 44.82 17.41
N PRO A 213 -17.28 44.40 17.91
CA PRO A 213 -16.07 44.28 17.10
C PRO A 213 -16.06 42.99 16.27
N GLU A 214 -15.05 42.86 15.41
CA GLU A 214 -14.64 41.56 14.87
C GLU A 214 -14.33 40.59 16.02
N SER A 215 -14.63 39.31 15.80
CA SER A 215 -14.46 38.24 16.79
C SER A 215 -14.30 36.90 16.07
N GLN A 216 -14.19 35.80 16.80
CA GLN A 216 -14.07 34.47 16.18
C GLN A 216 -15.26 34.15 15.24
N HIS A 217 -16.42 34.76 15.49
CA HIS A 217 -17.66 34.56 14.74
C HIS A 217 -18.04 35.74 13.82
N VAL A 218 -17.25 36.82 13.78
CA VAL A 218 -17.58 38.04 13.01
C VAL A 218 -16.34 38.56 12.30
N GLU A 219 -16.44 38.80 10.99
CA GLU A 219 -15.41 39.48 10.19
C GLU A 219 -16.05 40.63 9.40
N PHE A 220 -15.39 41.79 9.39
CA PHE A 220 -15.80 42.98 8.66
C PHE A 220 -14.87 43.23 7.49
N LYS A 221 -15.44 43.52 6.32
CA LYS A 221 -14.69 43.91 5.13
C LYS A 221 -15.38 45.05 4.41
N GLN A 222 -14.59 45.98 3.89
CA GLN A 222 -15.10 47.04 3.02
C GLN A 222 -15.16 46.55 1.56
N PHE A 223 -15.96 47.22 0.74
CA PHE A 223 -15.94 47.03 -0.71
C PHE A 223 -14.73 47.74 -1.34
N SER A 224 -13.92 47.01 -2.11
CA SER A 224 -12.84 47.60 -2.93
C SER A 224 -13.42 48.37 -4.13
N THR A 225 -12.82 49.51 -4.45
CA THR A 225 -13.42 50.56 -5.29
C THR A 225 -13.41 50.33 -6.81
N LYS A 226 -12.72 49.30 -7.33
CA LYS A 226 -12.60 49.10 -8.79
C LYS A 226 -13.24 47.81 -9.34
N HIS A 227 -13.27 46.71 -8.59
CA HIS A 227 -13.87 45.43 -9.03
C HIS A 227 -14.51 44.65 -7.87
N ILE A 228 -15.69 45.09 -7.43
CA ILE A 228 -16.40 44.53 -6.27
C ILE A 228 -16.63 43.02 -6.39
N GLN A 229 -17.12 42.55 -7.55
CA GLN A 229 -17.42 41.14 -7.75
C GLN A 229 -16.18 40.25 -7.68
N GLY A 230 -15.07 40.67 -8.30
CA GLY A 230 -13.80 39.94 -8.26
C GLY A 230 -13.25 39.90 -6.84
N TYR A 231 -13.21 41.05 -6.18
CA TYR A 231 -12.76 41.18 -4.79
C TYR A 231 -13.54 40.27 -3.82
N VAL A 232 -14.88 40.25 -3.91
CA VAL A 232 -15.71 39.38 -3.08
C VAL A 232 -15.44 37.91 -3.42
N THR A 233 -15.36 37.55 -4.70
CA THR A 233 -15.08 36.16 -5.11
C THR A 233 -13.73 35.67 -4.60
N ASP A 234 -12.70 36.52 -4.57
CA ASP A 234 -11.34 36.17 -4.14
C ASP A 234 -11.21 36.01 -2.61
N MET A 235 -12.01 36.74 -1.82
CA MET A 235 -11.97 36.65 -0.36
C MET A 235 -12.79 35.48 0.21
N ILE A 236 -13.83 35.04 -0.52
CA ILE A 236 -14.77 33.99 -0.09
C ILE A 236 -14.05 32.69 0.32
N PRO A 237 -13.13 32.12 -0.49
CA PRO A 237 -12.39 30.93 -0.14
C PRO A 237 -11.76 30.94 1.26
N LYS A 238 -11.08 32.04 1.60
CA LYS A 238 -10.40 32.19 2.89
C LYS A 238 -11.37 32.22 4.06
N TYR A 239 -12.36 33.10 4.00
CA TYR A 239 -13.24 33.35 5.15
C TYR A 239 -14.30 32.27 5.35
N ILE A 240 -14.86 31.74 4.26
CA ILE A 240 -15.87 30.66 4.36
C ILE A 240 -15.22 29.37 4.86
N SER A 241 -14.01 29.02 4.39
CA SER A 241 -13.22 27.92 4.96
C SER A 241 -12.96 28.14 6.46
N ALA A 242 -12.51 29.34 6.85
CA ALA A 242 -12.22 29.67 8.24
C ALA A 242 -13.43 29.50 9.16
N PHE A 243 -14.59 30.05 8.78
CA PHE A 243 -15.81 29.91 9.57
C PHE A 243 -16.28 28.46 9.62
N ALA A 244 -16.43 27.79 8.48
CA ALA A 244 -16.94 26.42 8.42
C ALA A 244 -16.12 25.43 9.26
N ASN A 245 -14.80 25.63 9.36
CA ASN A 245 -13.91 24.77 10.14
C ASN A 245 -13.93 25.06 11.65
N THR A 246 -14.25 26.27 12.08
CA THR A 246 -14.25 26.68 13.50
C THR A 246 -15.63 26.58 14.16
N GLY A 247 -16.69 27.00 13.46
CA GLY A 247 -18.04 27.09 14.01
C GLY A 247 -18.97 27.97 13.19
N GLU A 248 -20.01 28.52 13.81
CA GLU A 248 -20.88 29.47 13.13
C GLU A 248 -20.17 30.82 12.96
N GLY A 249 -20.41 31.53 11.86
CA GLY A 249 -19.85 32.86 11.68
C GLY A 249 -20.53 33.73 10.64
N TYR A 250 -20.23 35.03 10.71
CA TYR A 250 -20.82 36.11 9.92
C TYR A 250 -19.73 36.93 9.23
N LEU A 251 -19.77 36.96 7.90
CA LEU A 251 -18.95 37.84 7.10
C LEU A 251 -19.78 39.04 6.63
N PHE A 252 -19.48 40.23 7.15
CA PHE A 252 -20.12 41.47 6.70
C PHE A 252 -19.24 42.19 5.68
N ILE A 253 -19.77 42.42 4.49
CA ILE A 253 -19.10 43.11 3.38
C ILE A 253 -19.81 44.45 3.16
N GLY A 254 -19.07 45.55 3.28
CA GLY A 254 -19.58 46.92 3.35
C GLY A 254 -19.44 47.58 4.73
N VAL A 255 -18.65 47.01 5.64
CA VAL A 255 -18.39 47.57 6.98
C VAL A 255 -16.90 47.83 7.13
N ASP A 256 -16.54 48.99 7.68
CA ASP A 256 -15.14 49.32 8.00
C ASP A 256 -14.63 48.49 9.18
N ASP A 257 -13.49 47.83 9.03
CA ASP A 257 -12.90 47.01 10.09
C ASP A 257 -12.36 47.85 11.25
N LYS A 258 -11.83 49.05 10.96
CA LYS A 258 -11.25 49.95 11.98
C LYS A 258 -12.30 50.75 12.75
N SER A 259 -13.18 51.46 12.03
CA SER A 259 -14.20 52.32 12.67
C SER A 259 -15.52 51.61 12.94
N LYS A 260 -15.71 50.38 12.41
CA LYS A 260 -16.96 49.59 12.51
C LYS A 260 -18.17 50.29 11.90
N LYS A 261 -17.91 51.30 11.05
CA LYS A 261 -18.95 52.08 10.37
C LYS A 261 -19.50 51.31 9.19
N VAL A 262 -20.82 51.34 9.04
CA VAL A 262 -21.53 50.87 7.86
C VAL A 262 -21.29 51.84 6.72
N LEU A 263 -20.58 51.39 5.68
CA LEU A 263 -20.29 52.18 4.48
C LEU A 263 -21.14 51.70 3.29
N GLY A 264 -21.38 50.39 3.20
CA GLY A 264 -22.04 49.75 2.07
C GLY A 264 -21.30 49.90 0.74
N CYS A 265 -21.93 49.45 -0.34
CA CYS A 265 -21.55 49.81 -1.72
C CYS A 265 -22.65 50.67 -2.33
N ALA A 266 -22.29 51.75 -3.03
CA ALA A 266 -23.28 52.56 -3.74
C ALA A 266 -24.08 51.69 -4.73
N LYS A 267 -25.41 51.82 -4.74
CA LYS A 267 -26.33 50.99 -5.53
C LYS A 267 -26.01 50.95 -7.04
N GLU A 268 -25.36 51.99 -7.56
CA GLU A 268 -24.98 52.13 -8.96
C GLU A 268 -23.79 51.24 -9.35
N ASN A 269 -22.98 50.83 -8.37
CA ASN A 269 -21.73 50.11 -8.58
C ASN A 269 -21.86 48.58 -8.43
N VAL A 270 -23.02 48.07 -8.00
CA VAL A 270 -23.22 46.64 -7.68
C VAL A 270 -24.59 46.15 -8.11
N ASN A 271 -24.61 45.08 -8.89
CA ASN A 271 -25.80 44.24 -9.08
C ASN A 271 -25.81 43.15 -8.00
N ILE A 272 -26.76 43.20 -7.06
CA ILE A 272 -26.83 42.26 -5.94
C ILE A 272 -27.12 40.84 -6.40
N ASP A 273 -28.08 40.64 -7.31
CA ASP A 273 -28.46 39.29 -7.76
C ASP A 273 -27.27 38.56 -8.40
N LEU A 274 -26.48 39.30 -9.20
CA LEU A 274 -25.25 38.79 -9.78
C LEU A 274 -24.17 38.53 -8.73
N LEU A 275 -24.03 39.40 -7.73
CA LEU A 275 -23.07 39.22 -6.63
C LEU A 275 -23.44 38.02 -5.76
N GLN A 276 -24.71 37.86 -5.41
CA GLN A 276 -25.24 36.71 -4.69
C GLN A 276 -24.94 35.43 -5.47
N LYS A 277 -25.31 35.37 -6.75
CA LYS A 277 -25.06 34.19 -7.59
C LYS A 277 -23.58 33.84 -7.67
N LYS A 278 -22.70 34.83 -7.92
CA LYS A 278 -21.24 34.60 -7.95
C LYS A 278 -20.69 34.13 -6.60
N THR A 279 -21.21 34.67 -5.51
CA THR A 279 -20.83 34.28 -4.15
C THR A 279 -21.26 32.84 -3.86
N GLU A 280 -22.51 32.49 -4.17
CA GLU A 280 -23.01 31.12 -4.04
C GLU A 280 -22.20 30.13 -4.88
N ASP A 281 -21.91 30.49 -6.13
CA ASP A 281 -21.10 29.67 -7.04
C ASP A 281 -19.66 29.51 -6.52
N ALA A 282 -19.08 30.56 -5.92
CA ALA A 282 -17.75 30.50 -5.31
C ALA A 282 -17.73 29.55 -4.10
N ILE A 283 -18.75 29.60 -3.23
CA ILE A 283 -18.87 28.72 -2.06
C ILE A 283 -19.09 27.27 -2.49
N ARG A 284 -19.96 27.02 -3.47
CA ARG A 284 -20.23 25.65 -3.98
C ARG A 284 -19.02 25.00 -4.65
N LYS A 285 -18.06 25.79 -5.14
CA LYS A 285 -16.80 25.31 -5.73
C LYS A 285 -15.73 24.96 -4.70
N LEU A 286 -15.92 25.28 -3.42
CA LEU A 286 -14.93 25.01 -2.39
C LEU A 286 -14.75 23.51 -2.19
N PRO A 287 -13.50 23.00 -2.23
CA PRO A 287 -13.24 21.60 -1.93
C PRO A 287 -13.61 21.29 -0.48
N HIS A 288 -14.27 20.17 -0.26
CA HIS A 288 -14.61 19.72 1.09
C HIS A 288 -14.69 18.20 1.14
N VAL A 289 -14.37 17.64 2.29
CA VAL A 289 -14.43 16.19 2.53
C VAL A 289 -15.23 15.95 3.81
N CYS A 290 -16.32 15.16 3.73
CA CYS A 290 -17.02 14.70 4.93
C CYS A 290 -16.39 13.41 5.46
N PHE A 291 -16.26 13.34 6.78
CA PHE A 291 -15.96 12.11 7.51
C PHE A 291 -17.23 11.37 7.96
N CYS A 292 -18.40 11.89 7.60
CA CYS A 292 -19.72 11.38 7.94
C CYS A 292 -20.36 10.62 6.76
N GLN A 293 -21.31 9.72 7.02
CA GLN A 293 -22.00 8.95 5.96
C GLN A 293 -22.94 9.80 5.07
N SER A 294 -23.34 10.99 5.52
CA SER A 294 -24.15 11.92 4.74
C SER A 294 -23.29 12.77 3.81
N GLN A 295 -23.66 12.90 2.53
CA GLN A 295 -23.08 13.91 1.65
C GLN A 295 -23.50 15.31 2.11
N CYS A 296 -22.74 15.89 3.03
CA CYS A 296 -23.02 17.21 3.60
C CYS A 296 -22.42 18.30 2.72
N GLN A 297 -23.28 19.19 2.22
CA GLN A 297 -22.84 20.43 1.59
C GLN A 297 -22.51 21.49 2.65
N ILE A 298 -21.81 22.54 2.24
CA ILE A 298 -21.56 23.71 3.08
C ILE A 298 -22.88 24.47 3.24
N ASN A 299 -23.39 24.55 4.46
CA ASN A 299 -24.61 25.29 4.76
C ASN A 299 -24.29 26.76 5.01
N PHE A 300 -24.90 27.64 4.21
CA PHE A 300 -24.73 29.09 4.34
C PHE A 300 -26.02 29.83 3.98
N THR A 301 -26.12 31.09 4.42
CA THR A 301 -27.21 31.99 4.07
C THR A 301 -26.61 33.33 3.67
N PHE A 302 -26.97 33.81 2.48
CA PHE A 302 -26.63 35.14 2.00
C PHE A 302 -27.82 36.09 2.26
N LYS A 303 -27.56 37.26 2.84
CA LYS A 303 -28.55 38.33 3.00
C LYS A 303 -27.94 39.67 2.58
N SER A 304 -28.66 40.43 1.76
CA SER A 304 -28.36 41.84 1.49
C SER A 304 -29.17 42.73 2.43
N LEU A 305 -28.49 43.70 3.04
CA LEU A 305 -29.08 44.72 3.91
C LEU A 305 -29.02 46.07 3.19
N ASP A 306 -30.13 46.79 3.18
CA ASP A 306 -30.21 48.11 2.57
C ASP A 306 -29.49 49.14 3.46
N VAL A 307 -28.62 49.95 2.85
CA VAL A 307 -27.96 51.06 3.53
C VAL A 307 -28.66 52.37 3.16
N VAL A 308 -29.22 53.04 4.16
CA VAL A 308 -29.97 54.29 3.99
C VAL A 308 -29.09 55.47 4.41
N ALA A 309 -28.93 56.45 3.51
CA ALA A 309 -28.29 57.73 3.81
C ALA A 309 -29.31 58.86 3.65
N ASN A 310 -29.50 59.68 4.68
CA ASN A 310 -30.45 60.81 4.68
C ASN A 310 -31.87 60.40 4.23
N GLY A 311 -32.37 59.25 4.70
CA GLY A 311 -33.70 58.74 4.36
C GLY A 311 -33.86 58.18 2.94
N LYS A 312 -32.76 58.04 2.16
CA LYS A 312 -32.77 57.44 0.82
C LYS A 312 -31.86 56.22 0.76
N LEU A 313 -32.24 55.23 -0.06
CA LEU A 313 -31.39 54.07 -0.35
C LEU A 313 -30.09 54.53 -1.02
N TYR A 314 -28.99 54.39 -0.30
CA TYR A 314 -27.64 54.67 -0.76
C TYR A 314 -27.01 53.44 -1.41
N GLY A 315 -27.17 52.28 -0.79
CA GLY A 315 -26.37 51.13 -1.13
C GLY A 315 -26.73 49.85 -0.39
N TYR A 316 -25.80 48.88 -0.41
CA TYR A 316 -26.02 47.56 0.20
C TYR A 316 -24.84 47.09 1.02
N VAL A 317 -25.12 46.38 2.12
CA VAL A 317 -24.19 45.52 2.86
C VAL A 317 -24.55 44.07 2.57
N CYS A 318 -23.57 43.23 2.24
CA CYS A 318 -23.78 41.79 2.06
C CYS A 318 -23.34 41.06 3.31
N VAL A 319 -24.19 40.20 3.85
CA VAL A 319 -23.87 39.38 5.02
C VAL A 319 -23.99 37.91 4.66
N ILE A 320 -22.94 37.16 4.95
CA ILE A 320 -22.89 35.72 4.73
C ILE A 320 -22.80 35.03 6.09
N ARG A 321 -23.86 34.33 6.45
CA ARG A 321 -23.90 33.45 7.62
C ARG A 321 -23.44 32.06 7.20
N VAL A 322 -22.39 31.55 7.83
CA VAL A 322 -21.86 30.20 7.61
C VAL A 322 -22.18 29.35 8.83
N GLN A 323 -22.82 28.20 8.62
CA GLN A 323 -23.11 27.26 9.70
C GLN A 323 -21.92 26.33 9.96
N PRO A 324 -21.80 25.75 11.17
CA PRO A 324 -20.77 24.78 11.47
C PRO A 324 -20.86 23.58 10.51
N SER A 325 -19.74 23.19 9.91
CA SER A 325 -19.68 22.02 9.02
C SER A 325 -19.10 20.80 9.73
N CYS A 326 -19.69 19.63 9.51
CA CYS A 326 -19.08 18.35 9.89
C CYS A 326 -17.92 17.96 8.94
N CYS A 327 -17.82 18.60 7.77
CA CYS A 327 -16.74 18.41 6.82
C CYS A 327 -15.50 19.23 7.19
N ALA A 328 -14.36 18.87 6.61
CA ALA A 328 -13.22 19.79 6.47
C ALA A 328 -13.42 20.59 5.17
N VAL A 329 -13.49 21.92 5.27
CA VAL A 329 -13.72 22.83 4.14
C VAL A 329 -12.44 23.56 3.79
N PHE A 330 -11.98 23.42 2.55
CA PHE A 330 -10.75 24.02 2.05
C PHE A 330 -11.05 25.31 1.29
N SER A 331 -10.12 26.26 1.34
CA SER A 331 -10.17 27.45 0.51
C SER A 331 -9.88 27.14 -0.96
N GLU A 332 -8.93 26.25 -1.21
CA GLU A 332 -8.54 25.76 -2.53
C GLU A 332 -7.99 24.34 -2.39
N VAL A 333 -7.65 23.69 -3.50
CA VAL A 333 -6.97 22.38 -3.44
C VAL A 333 -5.65 22.53 -2.67
N PRO A 334 -5.31 21.62 -1.73
CA PRO A 334 -4.04 21.66 -1.01
C PRO A 334 -2.84 21.73 -1.97
N LYS A 335 -1.89 22.63 -1.67
CA LYS A 335 -0.68 22.79 -2.48
C LYS A 335 0.35 21.76 -2.07
N SER A 336 0.20 20.55 -2.61
CA SER A 336 1.10 19.43 -2.40
C SER A 336 1.24 18.63 -3.69
N TRP A 337 2.45 18.13 -3.96
CA TRP A 337 2.79 17.45 -5.21
C TRP A 337 3.46 16.12 -4.94
N MET A 338 3.41 15.25 -5.95
CA MET A 338 4.10 13.95 -5.97
C MET A 338 4.45 13.59 -7.40
N VAL A 339 5.43 12.71 -7.59
CA VAL A 339 5.75 12.14 -8.90
C VAL A 339 4.92 10.88 -9.13
N LYS A 340 4.10 10.88 -10.18
CA LYS A 340 3.32 9.72 -10.66
C LYS A 340 3.79 9.36 -12.07
N GLY A 341 4.59 8.30 -12.17
CA GLY A 341 5.23 7.92 -13.44
C GLY A 341 6.23 8.99 -13.87
N GLU A 342 6.04 9.55 -15.06
CA GLU A 342 6.89 10.61 -15.63
C GLU A 342 6.41 12.04 -15.29
N ASN A 343 5.29 12.16 -14.57
CA ASN A 343 4.64 13.44 -14.34
C ASN A 343 4.70 13.87 -12.87
N ILE A 344 4.86 15.17 -12.66
CA ILE A 344 4.66 15.80 -11.35
C ILE A 344 3.20 16.21 -11.26
N CYS A 345 2.44 15.51 -10.43
CA CYS A 345 1.01 15.73 -10.25
C CYS A 345 0.75 16.49 -8.95
N SER A 346 -0.20 17.41 -9.00
CA SER A 346 -0.81 17.94 -7.77
C SER A 346 -1.66 16.85 -7.13
N LEU A 347 -1.67 16.78 -5.80
CA LEU A 347 -2.59 15.90 -5.09
C LEU A 347 -3.99 16.52 -5.12
N THR A 348 -5.02 15.71 -5.34
CA THR A 348 -6.40 16.14 -5.10
C THR A 348 -6.64 16.25 -3.59
N THR A 349 -7.71 16.94 -3.19
CA THR A 349 -8.06 17.09 -1.77
C THR A 349 -8.27 15.73 -1.09
N GLU A 350 -8.90 14.78 -1.77
CA GLU A 350 -9.16 13.43 -1.26
C GLU A 350 -7.88 12.61 -1.16
N GLU A 351 -7.01 12.64 -2.18
CA GLU A 351 -5.71 11.98 -2.13
C GLU A 351 -4.85 12.54 -1.01
N TRP A 352 -4.84 13.87 -0.87
CA TRP A 352 -4.08 14.57 0.15
C TRP A 352 -4.54 14.18 1.56
N ILE A 353 -5.85 14.23 1.86
CA ILE A 353 -6.37 13.78 3.16
C ILE A 353 -6.08 12.30 3.39
N GLY A 354 -6.28 11.46 2.37
CA GLY A 354 -6.04 10.03 2.43
C GLY A 354 -4.61 9.70 2.84
N MET A 355 -3.62 10.36 2.23
CA MET A 355 -2.21 10.19 2.57
C MET A 355 -1.83 10.86 3.90
N MET A 356 -2.34 12.07 4.16
CA MET A 356 -2.05 12.84 5.37
C MET A 356 -2.51 12.12 6.62
N MET A 357 -3.67 11.45 6.56
CA MET A 357 -4.32 10.74 7.66
C MET A 357 -4.09 9.22 7.63
N ASP A 358 -3.18 8.74 6.78
CA ASP A 358 -2.89 7.32 6.64
C ASP A 358 -2.17 6.81 7.90
N THR A 359 -2.73 5.81 8.54
CA THR A 359 -2.23 5.22 9.78
C THR A 359 -2.17 3.72 9.64
N ASP A 360 -1.40 3.06 10.51
CA ASP A 360 -1.45 1.61 10.60
C ASP A 360 -2.91 1.17 10.79
N PRO A 361 -3.34 0.07 10.13
CA PRO A 361 -4.69 -0.45 10.29
C PRO A 361 -4.97 -0.69 11.78
N ASP A 362 -6.16 -0.32 12.23
CA ASP A 362 -6.61 -0.59 13.59
C ASP A 362 -6.90 -2.08 13.72
N LEU A 363 -5.86 -2.83 14.07
CA LEU A 363 -5.88 -4.27 14.15
C LEU A 363 -6.30 -4.74 15.55
N GLN A 364 -7.03 -3.98 16.38
CA GLN A 364 -7.35 -4.43 17.75
C GLN A 364 -7.92 -5.88 17.85
N SER A 365 -8.65 -6.38 16.85
CA SER A 365 -9.10 -7.78 16.78
C SER A 365 -8.10 -8.76 16.12
N PHE A 366 -7.11 -8.26 15.37
CA PHE A 366 -6.12 -9.02 14.59
C PHE A 366 -4.68 -8.96 15.17
N CYS A 367 -4.38 -8.01 16.05
CA CYS A 367 -3.10 -7.81 16.75
C CYS A 367 -2.73 -9.01 17.63
N GLU A 368 -3.71 -9.84 17.98
CA GLU A 368 -3.47 -11.10 18.68
C GLU A 368 -2.70 -12.09 17.81
N ASP A 369 -2.86 -12.05 16.48
CA ASP A 369 -2.38 -13.11 15.59
C ASP A 369 -1.17 -12.69 14.74
N PHE A 370 -0.90 -11.37 14.64
CA PHE A 370 0.14 -10.79 13.78
C PHE A 370 1.09 -9.86 14.54
N GLU A 371 2.32 -9.79 14.07
CA GLU A 371 3.37 -8.87 14.53
C GLU A 371 3.72 -7.86 13.44
N SER A 372 3.85 -6.59 13.81
CA SER A 372 4.29 -5.54 12.89
C SER A 372 5.77 -5.72 12.55
N GLN A 373 6.06 -5.88 11.27
CA GLN A 373 7.42 -5.88 10.70
C GLN A 373 7.82 -4.49 10.22
N LEU A 374 6.84 -3.72 9.73
CA LEU A 374 7.01 -2.33 9.34
C LEU A 374 5.71 -1.58 9.64
N SER A 375 5.77 -0.66 10.59
CA SER A 375 4.71 0.32 10.87
C SER A 375 4.87 1.52 9.94
N LEU A 376 3.77 2.20 9.64
CA LEU A 376 3.74 3.47 8.90
C LEU A 376 4.32 4.65 9.69
N SER A 377 4.42 4.52 11.01
CA SER A 377 4.97 5.57 11.88
C SER A 377 6.42 5.91 11.51
N SER A 378 6.69 7.20 11.27
CA SER A 378 8.04 7.68 10.95
C SER A 378 8.65 7.07 9.68
N ARG A 379 7.80 6.65 8.73
CA ARG A 379 8.21 6.10 7.42
C ARG A 379 7.84 7.00 6.24
N PRO A 380 8.49 6.80 5.08
CA PRO A 380 8.12 7.44 3.83
C PRO A 380 6.62 7.38 3.52
N PRO A 381 6.05 8.41 2.88
CA PRO A 381 4.61 8.50 2.64
C PRO A 381 4.02 7.32 1.88
N LEU A 382 4.76 6.78 0.92
CA LEU A 382 4.33 5.66 0.08
C LEU A 382 4.50 4.29 0.75
N THR A 383 5.08 4.24 1.95
CA THR A 383 5.23 3.00 2.72
C THR A 383 3.88 2.34 2.96
N ARG A 384 3.86 1.01 2.86
CA ARG A 384 2.74 0.15 3.28
C ARG A 384 3.10 -0.59 4.56
N PRO A 385 2.13 -0.86 5.44
CA PRO A 385 2.41 -1.62 6.64
C PRO A 385 2.71 -3.08 6.27
N VAL A 386 3.69 -3.65 6.94
CA VAL A 386 4.11 -5.04 6.78
C VAL A 386 3.88 -5.75 8.10
N TYR A 387 3.18 -6.88 8.05
CA TYR A 387 2.94 -7.74 9.21
C TYR A 387 3.36 -9.16 8.90
N SER A 388 3.94 -9.84 9.87
CA SER A 388 4.10 -11.29 9.83
C SER A 388 3.10 -11.92 10.80
N LYS A 389 2.82 -13.20 10.63
CA LYS A 389 2.12 -13.93 11.68
C LYS A 389 3.03 -14.09 12.90
N LYS A 390 2.47 -14.12 14.11
CA LYS A 390 3.21 -14.50 15.32
C LYS A 390 3.84 -15.87 15.19
N GLY A 391 5.01 -16.02 15.81
CA GLY A 391 5.83 -17.24 15.72
C GLY A 391 6.73 -17.31 14.48
N LEU A 392 6.65 -16.33 13.57
CA LEU A 392 7.59 -16.18 12.46
C LEU A 392 8.76 -15.27 12.81
N GLU A 393 9.86 -15.44 12.07
CA GLU A 393 11.04 -14.60 12.23
C GLU A 393 10.70 -13.14 11.95
N HIS A 394 11.12 -12.27 12.86
CA HIS A 394 11.13 -10.84 12.61
C HIS A 394 12.17 -10.50 11.53
N LYS A 395 11.96 -9.42 10.78
CA LYS A 395 12.83 -8.96 9.67
C LYS A 395 14.31 -8.84 10.04
N LYS A 396 14.61 -8.55 11.31
CA LYS A 396 15.98 -8.48 11.85
C LYS A 396 16.65 -9.86 11.81
N THR A 397 15.95 -10.88 12.29
CA THR A 397 16.42 -12.27 12.27
C THR A 397 16.55 -12.78 10.83
N LEU A 398 15.58 -12.46 9.97
CA LEU A 398 15.66 -12.78 8.54
C LEU A 398 16.86 -12.12 7.86
N GLN A 399 17.15 -10.85 8.18
CA GLN A 399 18.31 -10.15 7.64
C GLN A 399 19.62 -10.78 8.12
N GLN A 400 19.73 -11.17 9.39
CA GLN A 400 20.90 -11.88 9.90
C GLN A 400 21.10 -13.23 9.22
N HIS A 401 20.01 -13.94 8.89
CA HIS A 401 20.09 -15.23 8.23
C HIS A 401 20.47 -15.12 6.74
N LEU A 402 19.83 -14.21 6.00
CA LEU A 402 20.00 -14.09 4.55
C LEU A 402 21.18 -13.16 4.14
N PHE A 403 21.41 -12.11 4.92
CA PHE A 403 22.30 -10.99 4.59
C PHE A 403 23.12 -10.55 5.81
N SER A 404 23.77 -11.50 6.49
CA SER A 404 24.63 -11.20 7.64
C SER A 404 25.77 -10.26 7.24
N VAL A 405 25.97 -9.18 8.00
CA VAL A 405 27.07 -8.24 7.75
C VAL A 405 28.34 -8.79 8.41
N PRO A 406 29.43 -9.06 7.65
CA PRO A 406 30.64 -9.61 8.23
C PRO A 406 31.36 -8.57 9.10
N LEU A 407 32.02 -9.06 10.17
CA LEU A 407 32.87 -8.23 11.02
C LEU A 407 34.15 -7.78 10.29
N GLU A 408 34.67 -8.58 9.36
CA GLU A 408 35.84 -8.24 8.55
C GLU A 408 35.70 -8.83 7.14
N GLY A 409 36.26 -8.13 6.15
CA GLY A 409 36.26 -8.59 4.76
C GLY A 409 34.92 -8.47 4.06
N LEU A 410 34.85 -9.07 2.88
CA LEU A 410 33.67 -9.06 2.03
C LEU A 410 33.05 -10.46 1.97
N LEU A 411 31.76 -10.56 2.27
CA LEU A 411 31.00 -11.80 2.09
C LEU A 411 30.21 -11.75 0.77
N CYS A 412 30.20 -12.85 0.03
CA CYS A 412 29.39 -13.01 -1.18
C CYS A 412 28.21 -13.95 -0.89
N THR A 413 26.98 -13.51 -1.20
CA THR A 413 25.75 -14.27 -0.97
C THR A 413 24.82 -14.20 -2.18
N PRO A 414 24.09 -15.27 -2.55
CA PRO A 414 24.22 -16.64 -2.02
C PRO A 414 25.50 -17.34 -2.51
N GLU A 415 26.15 -18.11 -1.64
CA GLU A 415 27.37 -18.86 -1.98
C GLU A 415 27.13 -19.90 -3.08
N SER A 416 25.95 -20.52 -3.09
CA SER A 416 25.55 -21.50 -4.12
C SER A 416 25.49 -20.87 -5.52
N LEU A 417 24.92 -19.67 -5.63
CA LEU A 417 24.85 -18.93 -6.89
C LEU A 417 26.24 -18.45 -7.32
N TRP A 418 27.09 -18.04 -6.37
CA TRP A 418 28.47 -17.69 -6.68
C TRP A 418 29.23 -18.85 -7.32
N LYS A 419 29.21 -20.03 -6.69
CA LYS A 419 29.84 -21.25 -7.24
C LYS A 419 29.29 -21.61 -8.62
N GLU A 420 27.97 -21.52 -8.78
CA GLU A 420 27.30 -21.79 -10.05
C GLU A 420 27.77 -20.84 -11.15
N LEU A 421 27.72 -19.53 -10.92
CA LEU A 421 28.10 -18.52 -11.90
C LEU A 421 29.59 -18.57 -12.25
N SER A 422 30.48 -18.73 -11.27
CA SER A 422 31.92 -18.86 -11.50
C SER A 422 32.27 -20.12 -12.30
N SER A 423 31.49 -21.20 -12.15
CA SER A 423 31.66 -22.41 -12.98
C SER A 423 31.13 -22.25 -14.41
N GLU A 424 30.10 -21.42 -14.61
CA GLU A 424 29.50 -21.17 -15.93
C GLU A 424 30.28 -20.13 -16.76
N HIS A 425 31.05 -19.27 -16.09
CA HIS A 425 31.64 -18.07 -16.69
C HIS A 425 33.10 -17.87 -16.23
N GLU A 426 34.03 -18.32 -17.06
CA GLU A 426 35.47 -18.10 -16.85
C GLU A 426 35.81 -16.59 -16.79
N GLY A 427 36.71 -16.20 -15.88
CA GLY A 427 37.12 -14.81 -15.67
C GLY A 427 36.16 -13.95 -14.84
N LEU A 428 34.97 -14.44 -14.48
CA LEU A 428 33.99 -13.70 -13.68
C LEU A 428 34.53 -13.35 -12.29
N GLU A 429 35.21 -14.30 -11.65
CA GLU A 429 35.80 -14.12 -10.32
C GLU A 429 36.88 -13.03 -10.33
N GLU A 430 37.77 -13.05 -11.31
CA GLU A 430 38.81 -12.02 -11.47
C GLU A 430 38.21 -10.64 -11.74
N LEU A 431 37.17 -10.57 -12.59
CA LEU A 431 36.46 -9.34 -12.91
C LEU A 431 35.85 -8.69 -11.67
N ILE A 432 35.18 -9.50 -10.84
CA ILE A 432 34.52 -9.04 -9.62
C ILE A 432 35.55 -8.66 -8.54
N ASN A 433 36.58 -9.48 -8.34
CA ASN A 433 37.65 -9.20 -7.38
C ASN A 433 38.40 -7.89 -7.71
N LYS A 434 38.63 -7.60 -9.00
CA LYS A 434 39.19 -6.31 -9.46
C LYS A 434 38.33 -5.11 -9.06
N GLN A 435 37.01 -5.25 -8.92
CA GLN A 435 36.16 -4.14 -8.50
C GLN A 435 36.08 -3.99 -6.98
N ILE A 436 36.22 -5.09 -6.24
CA ILE A 436 35.91 -5.11 -4.81
C ILE A 436 37.14 -4.98 -3.91
N HIS A 437 38.36 -5.17 -4.43
CA HIS A 437 39.61 -5.01 -3.67
C HIS A 437 39.77 -3.65 -2.97
N LEU A 438 38.97 -2.65 -3.34
CA LEU A 438 38.95 -1.31 -2.77
C LEU A 438 38.24 -1.22 -1.40
N PHE A 439 37.51 -2.26 -0.98
CA PHE A 439 36.66 -2.22 0.20
C PHE A 439 37.12 -3.20 1.28
N SER A 440 37.14 -2.74 2.54
CA SER A 440 37.59 -3.53 3.68
C SER A 440 36.49 -4.33 4.38
N ARG A 441 35.22 -3.91 4.25
CA ARG A 441 34.07 -4.52 4.93
C ARG A 441 32.77 -4.35 4.16
N GLY A 442 32.08 -5.46 3.88
CA GLY A 442 30.73 -5.42 3.32
C GLY A 442 30.17 -6.73 2.77
N LEU A 443 29.08 -6.62 2.03
CA LEU A 443 28.33 -7.73 1.47
C LEU A 443 28.13 -7.51 -0.03
N LEU A 444 28.41 -8.55 -0.83
CA LEU A 444 28.06 -8.63 -2.25
C LEU A 444 26.89 -9.58 -2.42
N ILE A 445 25.74 -9.06 -2.84
CA ILE A 445 24.51 -9.82 -3.01
C ILE A 445 24.27 -10.07 -4.49
N LEU A 446 24.42 -11.33 -4.90
CA LEU A 446 24.27 -11.79 -6.26
C LEU A 446 22.82 -12.17 -6.57
N SER A 447 22.39 -11.80 -7.77
CA SER A 447 21.19 -12.35 -8.42
C SER A 447 21.49 -12.61 -9.89
N ARG A 448 20.84 -13.61 -10.49
CA ARG A 448 20.89 -13.78 -11.95
C ARG A 448 20.24 -12.59 -12.67
N SER A 449 19.24 -11.97 -12.05
CA SER A 449 18.65 -10.73 -12.54
C SER A 449 17.95 -10.03 -11.38
N TRP A 450 18.56 -8.96 -10.89
CA TRP A 450 17.96 -8.09 -9.89
C TRP A 450 16.65 -7.47 -10.43
N ALA A 451 16.54 -7.28 -11.75
CA ALA A 451 15.30 -6.86 -12.38
C ALA A 451 14.16 -7.85 -12.10
N VAL A 452 14.36 -9.16 -12.30
CA VAL A 452 13.34 -10.19 -12.05
C VAL A 452 12.92 -10.21 -10.58
N ASP A 453 13.88 -10.17 -9.65
CA ASP A 453 13.60 -10.15 -8.21
C ASP A 453 12.84 -8.89 -7.79
N LEU A 454 13.02 -7.79 -8.53
CA LEU A 454 12.27 -6.53 -8.36
C LEU A 454 10.98 -6.49 -9.19
N ASN A 455 10.51 -7.60 -9.73
CA ASN A 455 9.31 -7.72 -10.56
C ASN A 455 9.34 -6.94 -11.89
N LEU A 456 10.53 -6.76 -12.46
CA LEU A 456 10.75 -6.26 -13.82
C LEU A 456 11.06 -7.43 -14.76
N GLN A 457 10.98 -7.20 -16.07
CA GLN A 457 11.33 -8.22 -17.06
C GLN A 457 12.85 -8.45 -17.12
N GLU A 458 13.25 -9.71 -17.29
CA GLU A 458 14.64 -10.10 -17.53
C GLU A 458 15.16 -9.49 -18.84
N LYS A 459 16.43 -9.10 -18.87
CA LYS A 459 17.12 -8.68 -20.09
C LYS A 459 18.05 -9.78 -20.60
N GLN A 460 17.90 -10.13 -21.88
CA GLN A 460 18.83 -11.05 -22.55
C GLN A 460 20.24 -10.44 -22.65
N GLY A 461 21.27 -11.26 -22.43
CA GLY A 461 22.68 -10.86 -22.46
C GLY A 461 23.27 -10.44 -21.11
N VAL A 462 22.45 -10.26 -20.08
CA VAL A 462 22.90 -10.13 -18.68
C VAL A 462 23.29 -11.52 -18.15
N ILE A 463 24.49 -11.64 -17.60
CA ILE A 463 24.98 -12.86 -16.94
C ILE A 463 24.42 -12.92 -15.52
N CYS A 464 24.68 -11.85 -14.76
CA CYS A 464 24.18 -11.65 -13.41
C CYS A 464 24.27 -10.18 -13.02
N ASP A 465 23.58 -9.84 -11.93
CA ASP A 465 23.64 -8.55 -11.28
C ASP A 465 24.17 -8.73 -9.85
N ALA A 466 24.99 -7.81 -9.36
CA ALA A 466 25.58 -7.87 -8.02
C ALA A 466 25.38 -6.54 -7.28
N LEU A 467 24.71 -6.58 -6.12
CA LEU A 467 24.52 -5.41 -5.26
C LEU A 467 25.58 -5.42 -4.16
N LEU A 468 26.47 -4.43 -4.18
CA LEU A 468 27.49 -4.21 -3.18
C LEU A 468 26.98 -3.25 -2.09
N VAL A 469 27.04 -3.69 -0.83
CA VAL A 469 26.70 -2.92 0.36
C VAL A 469 27.92 -2.92 1.27
N THR A 470 28.63 -1.79 1.31
CA THR A 470 29.92 -1.65 2.00
C THR A 470 29.94 -0.43 2.91
N GLN A 471 30.76 -0.48 3.96
CA GLN A 471 30.94 0.63 4.87
C GLN A 471 31.66 1.81 4.18
N ASN A 472 31.27 3.04 4.53
CA ASN A 472 31.83 4.30 4.01
C ASN A 472 31.72 4.45 2.48
N SER A 473 30.68 3.88 1.89
CA SER A 473 30.39 3.99 0.46
C SER A 473 28.87 3.94 0.22
N PRO A 474 28.39 4.50 -0.90
CA PRO A 474 27.01 4.28 -1.32
C PRO A 474 26.82 2.83 -1.81
N PRO A 475 25.61 2.26 -1.70
CA PRO A 475 25.28 1.01 -2.36
C PRO A 475 25.56 1.08 -3.86
N MET A 476 26.17 0.03 -4.42
CA MET A 476 26.52 -0.03 -5.84
C MET A 476 25.93 -1.27 -6.50
N LEU A 477 25.17 -1.08 -7.57
CA LEU A 477 24.66 -2.16 -8.42
C LEU A 477 25.59 -2.35 -9.62
N TYR A 478 26.17 -3.53 -9.70
CA TYR A 478 26.93 -4.01 -10.84
C TYR A 478 26.04 -4.85 -11.74
N THR A 479 26.04 -4.58 -13.04
CA THR A 479 25.44 -5.45 -14.05
C THR A 479 26.54 -6.03 -14.91
N ILE A 480 26.64 -7.37 -14.94
CA ILE A 480 27.66 -8.09 -15.70
C ILE A 480 27.04 -8.58 -17.01
N LEU A 481 27.58 -8.13 -18.13
CA LEU A 481 27.12 -8.46 -19.48
C LEU A 481 28.09 -9.40 -20.18
N ARG A 482 27.54 -10.28 -21.03
CA ARG A 482 28.33 -11.15 -21.89
C ARG A 482 29.03 -10.39 -23.01
N GLU A 483 28.35 -9.41 -23.59
CA GLU A 483 28.83 -8.61 -24.72
C GLU A 483 28.49 -7.13 -24.47
N GLU A 484 29.18 -6.24 -25.19
CA GLU A 484 28.91 -4.80 -25.10
C GLU A 484 27.55 -4.47 -25.73
N ASN A 485 26.69 -3.80 -24.97
CA ASN A 485 25.35 -3.44 -25.40
C ASN A 485 24.97 -2.08 -24.82
N ALA A 486 24.64 -1.13 -25.70
CA ALA A 486 24.18 0.21 -25.33
C ALA A 486 22.95 0.18 -24.40
N ASP A 487 22.07 -0.82 -24.57
CA ASP A 487 20.90 -1.00 -23.72
C ASP A 487 21.22 -1.60 -22.34
N GLY A 488 22.47 -2.03 -22.11
CA GLY A 488 22.95 -2.57 -20.85
C GLY A 488 22.97 -1.53 -19.74
N GLN A 489 23.43 -0.32 -20.07
CA GLN A 489 23.42 0.82 -19.15
C GLN A 489 21.98 1.21 -18.78
N LEU A 490 21.07 1.30 -19.75
CA LEU A 490 19.66 1.62 -19.50
C LEU A 490 19.01 0.60 -18.56
N TYR A 491 19.32 -0.69 -18.72
CA TYR A 491 18.87 -1.73 -17.81
C TYR A 491 19.42 -1.57 -16.40
N CYS A 492 20.73 -1.36 -16.26
CA CYS A 492 21.37 -1.17 -14.96
C CYS A 492 20.75 0.03 -14.23
N THR A 493 20.61 1.16 -14.93
CA THR A 493 19.96 2.39 -14.45
C THR A 493 18.52 2.16 -14.01
N ARG A 494 17.70 1.48 -14.82
CA ARG A 494 16.29 1.19 -14.49
C ARG A 494 16.16 0.24 -13.29
N THR A 495 17.03 -0.75 -13.21
CA THR A 495 17.07 -1.71 -12.09
C THR A 495 17.47 -1.02 -10.79
N ALA A 496 18.52 -0.18 -10.81
CA ALA A 496 18.93 0.61 -9.65
C ALA A 496 17.87 1.61 -9.21
N PHE A 497 17.23 2.33 -10.14
CA PHE A 497 16.11 3.21 -9.85
C PHE A 497 14.98 2.47 -9.14
N THR A 498 14.58 1.31 -9.68
CA THR A 498 13.52 0.49 -9.09
C THR A 498 13.91 -0.06 -7.73
N LEU A 499 15.17 -0.49 -7.56
CA LEU A 499 15.71 -0.96 -6.29
C LEU A 499 15.63 0.14 -5.23
N LYS A 500 16.15 1.34 -5.53
CA LYS A 500 16.10 2.48 -4.62
C LYS A 500 14.66 2.84 -4.24
N GLN A 501 13.77 2.93 -5.23
CA GLN A 501 12.37 3.26 -4.99
C GLN A 501 11.67 2.21 -4.10
N LYS A 502 11.94 0.91 -4.31
CA LYS A 502 11.40 -0.15 -3.45
C LYS A 502 12.01 -0.16 -2.06
N LEU A 503 13.31 0.09 -1.90
CA LEU A 503 13.95 0.16 -0.58
C LEU A 503 13.32 1.25 0.29
N VAL A 504 13.02 2.41 -0.29
CA VAL A 504 12.38 3.53 0.42
C VAL A 504 10.88 3.28 0.61
N ASN A 505 10.14 3.00 -0.48
CA ASN A 505 8.67 2.99 -0.46
C ASN A 505 8.05 1.65 -0.07
N THR A 506 8.76 0.53 -0.21
CA THR A 506 8.27 -0.81 0.22
C THR A 506 9.00 -1.26 1.48
N GLY A 507 10.33 -1.13 1.49
CA GLY A 507 11.17 -1.48 2.64
C GLY A 507 11.10 -0.48 3.79
N GLY A 508 10.62 0.74 3.55
CA GLY A 508 10.50 1.79 4.56
C GLY A 508 11.84 2.36 5.03
N TYR A 509 12.88 2.29 4.18
CA TYR A 509 14.17 2.89 4.52
C TYR A 509 14.03 4.42 4.64
N ALA A 510 14.38 4.96 5.80
CA ALA A 510 14.18 6.38 6.12
C ALA A 510 15.46 7.22 5.97
N GLY A 511 16.62 6.60 5.75
CA GLY A 511 17.91 7.30 5.60
C GLY A 511 18.07 7.99 4.25
N LYS A 512 19.17 8.72 4.08
CA LYS A 512 19.62 9.24 2.77
C LYS A 512 20.13 8.05 1.96
N LEU A 513 19.60 7.85 0.75
CA LEU A 513 19.89 6.67 -0.05
C LEU A 513 20.05 7.02 -1.52
N CYS A 514 21.12 6.53 -2.12
CA CYS A 514 21.32 6.44 -3.56
C CYS A 514 21.77 5.01 -3.90
N VAL A 515 21.64 4.62 -5.17
CA VAL A 515 22.20 3.36 -5.68
C VAL A 515 23.02 3.72 -6.91
N MET A 516 24.34 3.61 -6.80
CA MET A 516 25.24 3.87 -7.92
C MET A 516 25.20 2.67 -8.87
N THR A 517 25.42 2.92 -10.16
CA THR A 517 25.37 1.87 -11.18
C THR A 517 26.71 1.71 -11.87
N ARG A 518 27.11 0.47 -12.13
CA ARG A 518 28.28 0.18 -12.97
C ARG A 518 28.00 -1.03 -13.85
N VAL A 519 28.31 -0.92 -15.13
CA VAL A 519 28.22 -2.03 -16.08
C VAL A 519 29.62 -2.60 -16.29
N LEU A 520 29.72 -3.93 -16.24
CA LEU A 520 30.95 -4.67 -16.47
C LEU A 520 30.75 -5.64 -17.63
N HIS A 521 31.79 -5.84 -18.44
CA HIS A 521 31.78 -6.76 -19.57
C HIS A 521 32.73 -7.92 -19.32
N LEU A 522 32.26 -9.13 -19.58
CA LEU A 522 33.06 -10.34 -19.50
C LEU A 522 33.64 -10.65 -20.89
N SER A 523 34.79 -10.07 -21.23
CA SER A 523 35.45 -10.29 -22.53
C SER A 523 36.08 -11.70 -22.61
N PRO A 524 35.89 -12.46 -23.71
CA PRO A 524 36.50 -13.78 -23.90
C PRO A 524 38.01 -13.74 -24.19
N GLU A 525 38.54 -12.58 -24.57
CA GLU A 525 39.98 -12.34 -24.74
C GLU A 525 40.42 -11.40 -23.61
N SER A 526 41.49 -11.79 -22.91
CA SER A 526 41.99 -11.25 -21.64
C SER A 526 42.50 -9.80 -21.67
N LYS A 527 41.69 -8.86 -22.18
CA LYS A 527 41.84 -7.42 -22.00
C LYS A 527 40.56 -6.90 -21.37
N THR A 528 40.56 -6.91 -20.04
CA THR A 528 39.54 -6.29 -19.20
C THR A 528 39.60 -4.78 -19.37
N GLU A 529 38.72 -4.21 -20.20
CA GLU A 529 38.40 -2.79 -20.15
C GLU A 529 37.07 -2.63 -19.41
N SER A 530 37.12 -2.09 -18.19
CA SER A 530 35.92 -1.58 -17.54
C SER A 530 35.59 -0.25 -18.19
N PHE A 531 34.57 -0.19 -19.03
CA PHE A 531 34.00 1.09 -19.43
C PHE A 531 33.18 1.63 -18.26
N GLU A 532 33.61 2.75 -17.68
CA GLU A 532 32.67 3.64 -16.99
C GLU A 532 31.71 4.15 -18.05
N GLY A 533 30.54 3.53 -18.14
CA GLY A 533 29.49 3.97 -19.05
C GLY A 533 29.28 5.47 -18.90
N SER A 534 29.18 6.18 -20.02
CA SER A 534 29.06 7.63 -20.16
C SER A 534 27.74 8.22 -19.59
N GLY A 535 27.18 7.63 -18.54
CA GLY A 535 26.10 8.22 -17.78
C GLY A 535 26.65 9.37 -16.95
N SER A 536 26.08 10.57 -17.08
CA SER A 536 26.45 11.72 -16.26
C SER A 536 26.36 11.35 -14.78
N LEU A 537 27.51 11.13 -14.14
CA LEU A 537 27.57 10.67 -12.75
C LEU A 537 27.15 11.83 -11.85
N ILE A 538 25.98 11.71 -11.23
CA ILE A 538 25.62 12.61 -10.13
C ILE A 538 26.54 12.25 -8.96
N ASP A 539 27.35 13.22 -8.54
CA ASP A 539 28.31 13.03 -7.46
C ASP A 539 27.63 13.29 -6.10
N TYR A 540 27.15 12.24 -5.44
CA TYR A 540 26.39 12.35 -4.19
C TYR A 540 27.25 12.85 -2.99
N PRO A 541 26.66 13.56 -2.01
CA PRO A 541 27.35 13.93 -0.78
C PRO A 541 27.73 12.72 0.07
N LYS A 542 28.77 12.87 0.92
CA LYS A 542 29.23 11.81 1.84
C LYS A 542 28.16 11.33 2.82
N SER A 543 27.14 12.13 3.09
CA SER A 543 25.99 11.77 3.94
C SER A 543 25.10 10.66 3.36
N TYR A 544 25.23 10.36 2.06
CA TYR A 544 24.55 9.25 1.39
C TYR A 544 25.34 7.94 1.48
N TYR A 545 26.51 7.95 2.13
CA TYR A 545 27.35 6.79 2.30
C TYR A 545 26.95 6.08 3.60
N LEU A 546 26.98 4.74 3.60
CA LEU A 546 26.64 3.96 4.78
C LEU A 546 27.79 4.05 5.80
N ALA A 547 27.66 4.89 6.82
CA ALA A 547 28.80 5.20 7.71
C ALA A 547 29.18 4.03 8.63
N ASP A 548 28.21 3.21 9.02
CA ASP A 548 28.35 2.19 10.06
C ASP A 548 27.52 0.93 9.78
N ILE A 549 27.75 -0.12 10.58
CA ILE A 549 27.06 -1.41 10.47
C ILE A 549 25.55 -1.25 10.70
N GLN A 550 25.12 -0.36 11.60
CA GLN A 550 23.71 -0.17 11.90
C GLN A 550 22.95 0.38 10.68
N GLN A 551 23.56 1.29 9.91
CA GLN A 551 23.00 1.79 8.66
C GLN A 551 22.95 0.70 7.58
N MET A 552 23.98 -0.13 7.49
CA MET A 552 24.00 -1.28 6.58
C MET A 552 22.88 -2.28 6.94
N GLU A 553 22.76 -2.67 8.20
CA GLU A 553 21.70 -3.56 8.67
C GLU A 553 20.30 -2.96 8.46
N ALA A 554 20.12 -1.65 8.69
CA ALA A 554 18.85 -0.98 8.44
C ALA A 554 18.47 -1.02 6.94
N LEU A 555 19.45 -0.84 6.05
CA LEU A 555 19.25 -0.98 4.61
C LEU A 555 18.90 -2.43 4.24
N LEU A 556 19.65 -3.41 4.78
CA LEU A 556 19.43 -4.83 4.51
C LEU A 556 18.11 -5.35 5.09
N GLN A 557 17.65 -4.84 6.22
CA GLN A 557 16.30 -5.13 6.74
C GLN A 557 15.21 -4.59 5.82
N SER A 558 15.44 -3.42 5.20
CA SER A 558 14.55 -2.86 4.19
C SER A 558 14.57 -3.74 2.93
N LEU A 559 15.75 -4.27 2.56
CA LEU A 559 15.91 -5.19 1.44
C LEU A 559 15.19 -6.53 1.68
N VAL A 560 15.26 -7.10 2.90
CA VAL A 560 14.48 -8.28 3.28
C VAL A 560 13.00 -8.06 3.02
N ILE A 561 12.45 -6.92 3.45
CA ILE A 561 11.05 -6.60 3.17
C ILE A 561 10.80 -6.52 1.67
N VAL A 562 11.67 -5.88 0.90
CA VAL A 562 11.51 -5.76 -0.56
C VAL A 562 11.46 -7.13 -1.24
N LEU A 563 12.33 -8.06 -0.85
CA LEU A 563 12.46 -9.37 -1.49
C LEU A 563 11.42 -10.39 -1.01
N LEU A 564 11.09 -10.38 0.28
CA LEU A 564 10.21 -11.38 0.88
C LEU A 564 8.75 -10.93 0.96
N SER A 565 8.43 -9.67 0.67
CA SER A 565 7.06 -9.19 0.77
C SER A 565 6.14 -9.70 -0.33
N PHE A 566 4.92 -10.06 0.07
CA PHE A 566 3.81 -10.31 -0.83
C PHE A 566 2.52 -9.69 -0.27
N ARG A 567 1.58 -9.37 -1.17
CA ARG A 567 0.29 -8.80 -0.77
C ARG A 567 -0.53 -9.82 0.02
N SER A 568 -0.92 -9.46 1.23
CA SER A 568 -1.71 -10.31 2.12
C SER A 568 -3.13 -10.48 1.61
N PHE A 569 -3.73 -11.65 1.88
CA PHE A 569 -5.16 -11.88 1.66
C PHE A 569 -6.04 -11.05 2.60
N LEU A 570 -5.47 -10.54 3.71
CA LEU A 570 -6.16 -9.62 4.61
C LEU A 570 -6.41 -8.24 3.98
N SER A 571 -5.64 -7.85 2.97
CA SER A 571 -5.79 -6.53 2.34
C SER A 571 -7.16 -6.34 1.70
N ASP A 572 -7.68 -7.40 1.09
CA ASP A 572 -8.98 -7.36 0.42
C ASP A 572 -10.13 -7.19 1.44
N ARG A 573 -9.89 -7.52 2.71
CA ARG A 573 -10.87 -7.44 3.81
C ARG A 573 -10.81 -6.12 4.57
N LEU A 574 -9.59 -5.66 4.88
CA LEU A 574 -9.38 -4.43 5.65
C LEU A 574 -9.55 -3.17 4.81
N GLY A 575 -9.70 -3.31 3.49
CA GLY A 575 -9.82 -2.17 2.56
C GLY A 575 -8.52 -1.38 2.41
N CYS A 576 -7.42 -1.84 3.02
CA CYS A 576 -6.09 -1.26 2.93
C CYS A 576 -5.07 -2.30 2.47
N GLU A 577 -4.02 -1.86 1.79
CA GLU A 577 -2.95 -2.74 1.34
C GLU A 577 -2.01 -3.08 2.49
N ILE A 578 -1.83 -4.38 2.73
CA ILE A 578 -0.98 -4.94 3.78
C ILE A 578 -0.07 -5.98 3.14
N LEU A 579 1.21 -5.92 3.48
CA LEU A 579 2.19 -6.88 3.03
C LEU A 579 2.48 -7.92 4.14
N ASN A 580 2.79 -9.14 3.73
CA ASN A 580 3.29 -10.20 4.60
C ASN A 580 4.64 -10.71 4.07
N LEU A 581 5.44 -11.35 4.94
CA LEU A 581 6.76 -11.87 4.60
C LEU A 581 6.72 -13.38 4.35
N LEU A 582 7.47 -13.81 3.35
CA LEU A 582 7.79 -15.22 3.15
C LEU A 582 8.69 -15.77 4.26
N THR A 583 8.66 -17.08 4.45
CA THR A 583 9.68 -17.78 5.23
C THR A 583 10.99 -17.88 4.44
N VAL A 584 12.10 -18.15 5.14
CA VAL A 584 13.41 -18.38 4.50
C VAL A 584 13.33 -19.46 3.43
N GLN A 585 12.77 -20.63 3.77
CA GLN A 585 12.62 -21.76 2.86
C GLN A 585 11.80 -21.42 1.61
N GLN A 586 10.69 -20.68 1.77
CA GLN A 586 9.90 -20.20 0.65
C GLN A 586 10.72 -19.29 -0.28
N TYR A 587 11.49 -18.37 0.30
CA TYR A 587 12.37 -17.49 -0.46
C TYR A 587 13.48 -18.27 -1.19
N GLU A 588 14.09 -19.26 -0.55
CA GLU A 588 15.13 -20.13 -1.15
C GLU A 588 14.60 -20.94 -2.34
N ILE A 589 13.41 -21.52 -2.23
CA ILE A 589 12.77 -22.23 -3.35
C ILE A 589 12.47 -21.25 -4.49
N LEU A 590 11.98 -20.04 -4.17
CA LEU A 590 11.73 -19.02 -5.17
C LEU A 590 13.00 -18.48 -5.81
N SER A 591 14.15 -18.46 -5.12
CA SER A 591 15.41 -17.94 -5.64
C SER A 591 16.11 -18.91 -6.61
N LYS A 592 15.70 -20.19 -6.64
CA LYS A 592 16.25 -21.19 -7.56
C LYS A 592 16.21 -20.77 -9.04
N ASN A 593 17.19 -21.27 -9.77
CA ASN A 593 17.33 -21.05 -11.20
C ASN A 593 16.23 -21.80 -11.98
N LEU A 594 15.26 -21.06 -12.52
CA LEU A 594 14.16 -21.62 -13.31
C LEU A 594 14.62 -22.29 -14.60
N ARG A 595 15.80 -21.92 -15.13
CA ARG A 595 16.32 -22.50 -16.38
C ARG A 595 16.82 -23.93 -16.17
N LYS A 596 17.32 -24.24 -14.97
CA LYS A 596 17.76 -25.59 -14.55
C LYS A 596 16.63 -26.40 -13.92
N ASN A 597 15.78 -25.76 -13.12
CA ASN A 597 14.67 -26.42 -12.42
C ASN A 597 13.36 -26.28 -13.20
N ARG A 598 13.31 -26.93 -14.38
CA ARG A 598 12.16 -26.87 -15.31
C ARG A 598 10.96 -27.64 -14.78
N GLU A 599 11.20 -28.78 -14.16
CA GLU A 599 10.20 -29.63 -13.51
C GLU A 599 10.51 -29.68 -12.01
N LEU A 600 9.54 -29.36 -11.16
CA LEU A 600 9.75 -29.33 -9.71
C LEU A 600 8.49 -29.76 -8.95
N PHE A 601 8.65 -30.73 -8.05
CA PHE A 601 7.62 -31.17 -7.12
C PHE A 601 7.79 -30.46 -5.78
N ILE A 602 6.78 -29.73 -5.33
CA ILE A 602 6.80 -29.00 -4.07
C ILE A 602 5.82 -29.67 -3.11
N HIS A 603 6.38 -30.36 -2.13
CA HIS A 603 5.65 -31.05 -1.07
C HIS A 603 5.50 -30.11 0.10
N GLY A 604 4.32 -30.03 0.71
CA GLY A 604 4.16 -29.20 1.90
C GLY A 604 2.90 -29.52 2.66
N LEU A 605 2.96 -29.39 3.98
CA LEU A 605 1.81 -29.61 4.85
C LEU A 605 0.70 -28.56 4.64
N PRO A 606 -0.51 -28.78 5.17
CA PRO A 606 -1.57 -27.80 5.12
C PRO A 606 -1.14 -26.52 5.84
N GLY A 607 -1.24 -25.37 5.16
CA GLY A 607 -0.85 -24.09 5.75
C GLY A 607 0.62 -23.72 5.68
N SER A 608 1.42 -24.45 4.91
CA SER A 608 2.81 -24.09 4.55
C SER A 608 2.94 -23.02 3.46
N GLY A 609 1.83 -22.55 2.88
CA GLY A 609 1.83 -21.47 1.88
C GLY A 609 1.98 -21.90 0.42
N LYS A 610 1.74 -23.17 0.07
CA LYS A 610 1.80 -23.70 -1.31
C LYS A 610 1.16 -22.81 -2.38
N THR A 611 -0.10 -22.40 -2.19
CA THR A 611 -0.79 -21.53 -3.17
C THR A 611 -0.17 -20.12 -3.28
N ILE A 612 0.41 -19.58 -2.20
CA ILE A 612 1.14 -18.30 -2.24
C ILE A 612 2.41 -18.47 -3.09
N MET A 613 3.14 -19.56 -2.86
CA MET A 613 4.31 -19.93 -3.67
C MET A 613 3.94 -20.10 -5.15
N ALA A 614 2.83 -20.78 -5.45
CA ALA A 614 2.31 -20.93 -6.82
C ALA A 614 2.04 -19.57 -7.48
N MET A 615 1.46 -18.61 -6.76
CA MET A 615 1.24 -17.26 -7.28
C MET A 615 2.55 -16.49 -7.52
N MET A 616 3.53 -16.63 -6.62
CA MET A 616 4.82 -15.93 -6.75
C MET A 616 5.66 -16.50 -7.88
N ILE A 617 5.67 -17.82 -8.07
CA ILE A 617 6.38 -18.43 -9.19
C ILE A 617 5.77 -18.04 -10.53
N ILE A 618 4.44 -17.94 -10.65
CA ILE A 618 3.78 -17.44 -11.88
C ILE A 618 4.29 -16.06 -12.26
N LYS A 619 4.40 -15.15 -11.30
CA LYS A 619 4.96 -13.80 -11.52
C LYS A 619 6.43 -13.86 -11.91
N LYS A 620 7.23 -14.69 -11.24
CA LYS A 620 8.65 -14.87 -11.57
C LYS A 620 8.83 -15.42 -12.98
N ILE A 621 8.05 -16.43 -13.40
CA ILE A 621 8.05 -16.99 -14.77
C ILE A 621 7.69 -15.90 -15.78
N LYS A 622 6.62 -15.12 -15.53
CA LYS A 622 6.20 -14.03 -16.41
C LYS A 622 7.34 -13.04 -16.67
N ASN A 623 8.06 -12.67 -15.62
CA ASN A 623 9.16 -11.71 -15.68
C ASN A 623 10.44 -12.30 -16.29
N ASN A 624 10.76 -13.54 -15.97
CA ASN A 624 11.96 -14.23 -16.44
C ASN A 624 11.88 -14.56 -17.95
N PHE A 625 10.70 -14.93 -18.46
CA PHE A 625 10.54 -15.35 -19.85
C PHE A 625 9.78 -14.33 -20.72
N GLY A 626 9.37 -13.19 -20.15
CA GLY A 626 8.63 -12.15 -20.88
C GLY A 626 7.22 -12.59 -21.33
N CYS A 627 6.60 -13.53 -20.61
CA CYS A 627 5.37 -14.19 -21.04
C CYS A 627 4.13 -13.30 -20.93
N LYS A 628 3.16 -13.54 -21.81
CA LYS A 628 1.78 -13.04 -21.69
C LYS A 628 0.97 -13.95 -20.75
N GLU A 629 -0.12 -13.43 -20.20
CA GLU A 629 -0.96 -14.15 -19.21
C GLU A 629 -1.55 -15.46 -19.75
N ASN A 630 -1.83 -15.53 -21.07
CA ASN A 630 -2.36 -16.73 -21.71
C ASN A 630 -1.29 -17.78 -22.06
N GLU A 631 -0.02 -17.52 -21.75
CA GLU A 631 1.11 -18.44 -21.96
C GLU A 631 1.47 -19.23 -20.70
N ILE A 632 0.91 -18.83 -19.55
CA ILE A 632 1.05 -19.53 -18.26
C ILE A 632 -0.32 -20.09 -17.87
N LEU A 633 -0.38 -21.40 -17.64
CA LEU A 633 -1.58 -22.11 -17.21
C LEU A 633 -1.48 -22.50 -15.74
N TYR A 634 -2.48 -22.15 -14.95
CA TYR A 634 -2.68 -22.67 -13.60
C TYR A 634 -3.81 -23.72 -13.62
N VAL A 635 -3.55 -24.90 -13.07
CA VAL A 635 -4.49 -26.03 -13.02
C VAL A 635 -4.72 -26.43 -11.57
N CYS A 636 -5.98 -26.55 -11.18
CA CYS A 636 -6.37 -27.08 -9.88
C CYS A 636 -7.63 -27.97 -10.01
N GLU A 637 -8.03 -28.67 -8.94
CA GLU A 637 -9.22 -29.53 -9.02
C GLU A 637 -10.53 -28.72 -8.87
N ASN A 638 -10.52 -27.70 -8.01
CA ASN A 638 -11.75 -27.06 -7.51
C ASN A 638 -12.04 -25.69 -8.15
N GLN A 639 -13.31 -25.50 -8.56
CA GLN A 639 -13.79 -24.26 -9.18
C GLN A 639 -13.59 -23.00 -8.31
N PRO A 640 -13.82 -23.01 -6.98
CA PRO A 640 -13.58 -21.83 -6.15
C PRO A 640 -12.12 -21.36 -6.12
N LEU A 641 -11.16 -22.30 -6.13
CA LEU A 641 -9.73 -21.98 -6.18
C LEU A 641 -9.33 -21.43 -7.56
N LYS A 642 -9.88 -22.02 -8.64
CA LYS A 642 -9.72 -21.50 -10.00
C LYS A 642 -10.19 -20.05 -10.09
N ASP A 643 -11.37 -19.73 -9.56
CA ASP A 643 -11.94 -18.38 -9.62
C ASP A 643 -11.14 -17.40 -8.76
N PHE A 644 -10.65 -17.84 -7.61
CA PHE A 644 -9.76 -17.06 -6.76
C PHE A 644 -8.47 -16.65 -7.48
N ILE A 645 -7.78 -17.58 -8.13
CA ILE A 645 -6.55 -17.28 -8.90
C ILE A 645 -6.87 -16.51 -10.19
N GLY A 646 -7.97 -16.85 -10.87
CA GLY A 646 -8.43 -16.16 -12.07
C GLY A 646 -8.67 -14.67 -11.84
N ASN A 647 -9.26 -14.31 -10.70
CA ASN A 647 -9.50 -12.90 -10.31
C ASN A 647 -8.22 -12.09 -10.07
N LYS A 648 -7.05 -12.74 -9.97
CA LYS A 648 -5.76 -12.05 -9.82
C LYS A 648 -5.16 -11.60 -11.15
N ASN A 649 -5.69 -12.05 -12.29
CA ASN A 649 -5.23 -11.68 -13.64
C ASN A 649 -3.71 -11.84 -13.85
N ILE A 650 -3.12 -12.93 -13.33
CA ILE A 650 -1.68 -13.23 -13.49
C ILE A 650 -1.40 -14.37 -14.46
N CYS A 651 -2.39 -15.21 -14.75
CA CYS A 651 -2.31 -16.38 -15.63
C CYS A 651 -3.71 -16.83 -16.07
N ARG A 652 -3.77 -17.82 -16.97
CA ARG A 652 -5.01 -18.54 -17.27
C ARG A 652 -5.24 -19.64 -16.23
N ALA A 653 -6.30 -19.53 -15.42
CA ALA A 653 -6.67 -20.54 -14.44
C ALA A 653 -7.79 -21.46 -14.95
N VAL A 654 -7.62 -22.79 -14.82
CA VAL A 654 -8.61 -23.79 -15.23
C VAL A 654 -8.72 -24.92 -14.19
N THR A 655 -9.84 -25.66 -14.21
CA THR A 655 -9.94 -26.92 -13.45
C THR A 655 -9.29 -28.08 -14.22
N ARG A 656 -8.86 -29.15 -13.54
CA ARG A 656 -8.34 -30.38 -14.16
C ARG A 656 -9.26 -30.91 -15.26
N LYS A 657 -10.56 -31.01 -14.97
CA LYS A 657 -11.57 -31.43 -15.96
C LYS A 657 -11.57 -30.57 -17.22
N THR A 658 -11.48 -29.25 -17.05
CA THR A 658 -11.41 -28.30 -18.18
C THR A 658 -10.08 -28.41 -18.92
N PHE A 659 -8.99 -28.65 -18.20
CA PHE A 659 -7.67 -28.88 -18.77
C PHE A 659 -7.62 -30.14 -19.64
N MET A 660 -8.26 -31.22 -19.19
CA MET A 660 -8.33 -32.50 -19.91
C MET A 660 -9.32 -32.49 -21.08
N ALA A 661 -10.31 -31.59 -21.07
CA ALA A 661 -11.16 -31.34 -22.23
C ALA A 661 -10.38 -30.75 -23.43
N ASN A 662 -11.08 -30.37 -24.50
CA ASN A 662 -10.51 -29.73 -25.71
C ASN A 662 -10.05 -28.28 -25.47
N LEU A 663 -9.33 -28.01 -24.37
CA LEU A 663 -8.71 -26.73 -24.09
C LEU A 663 -7.69 -26.39 -25.19
N ASN A 664 -7.81 -25.23 -25.82
CA ASN A 664 -6.74 -24.74 -26.70
C ASN A 664 -5.49 -24.45 -25.86
N VAL A 665 -4.45 -25.25 -26.10
CA VAL A 665 -3.15 -25.26 -25.43
C VAL A 665 -2.01 -24.77 -26.33
N GLU A 666 -2.29 -24.26 -27.54
CA GLU A 666 -1.26 -23.85 -28.52
C GLU A 666 -0.36 -22.72 -27.99
N LYS A 667 -0.94 -21.78 -27.24
CA LYS A 667 -0.23 -20.63 -26.69
C LYS A 667 0.44 -20.91 -25.34
N ILE A 668 0.12 -22.04 -24.70
CA ILE A 668 0.58 -22.35 -23.35
C ILE A 668 2.02 -22.86 -23.40
N GLN A 669 2.89 -22.23 -22.62
CA GLN A 669 4.31 -22.56 -22.51
C GLN A 669 4.66 -23.10 -21.13
N HIS A 670 4.05 -22.57 -20.08
CA HIS A 670 4.34 -22.94 -18.69
C HIS A 670 3.06 -23.42 -17.98
N ILE A 671 3.19 -24.40 -17.09
CA ILE A 671 2.09 -24.98 -16.34
C ILE A 671 2.45 -25.03 -14.86
N ILE A 672 1.53 -24.58 -14.03
CA ILE A 672 1.59 -24.69 -12.57
C ILE A 672 0.37 -25.49 -12.13
N ILE A 673 0.59 -26.56 -11.37
CA ILE A 673 -0.46 -27.45 -10.91
C ILE A 673 -0.51 -27.37 -9.39
N ASP A 674 -1.69 -27.10 -8.84
CA ASP A 674 -1.92 -26.96 -7.40
C ASP A 674 -2.95 -27.99 -6.93
N GLU A 675 -2.79 -28.47 -5.70
CA GLU A 675 -3.58 -29.56 -5.11
C GLU A 675 -3.56 -30.87 -5.96
N ALA A 676 -2.39 -31.18 -6.55
CA ALA A 676 -2.25 -32.27 -7.53
C ALA A 676 -2.57 -33.66 -6.96
N GLN A 677 -2.42 -33.87 -5.66
CA GLN A 677 -2.78 -35.12 -4.98
C GLN A 677 -4.27 -35.48 -5.08
N ASN A 678 -5.12 -34.51 -5.42
CA ASN A 678 -6.56 -34.70 -5.55
C ASN A 678 -7.01 -35.00 -6.99
N PHE A 679 -6.06 -35.04 -7.94
CA PHE A 679 -6.38 -35.23 -9.35
C PHE A 679 -6.64 -36.70 -9.64
N ARG A 680 -7.54 -36.94 -10.58
CA ARG A 680 -7.95 -38.29 -11.02
C ARG A 680 -7.71 -38.48 -12.51
N MET A 681 -7.52 -39.74 -12.87
CA MET A 681 -7.26 -40.20 -14.23
C MET A 681 -8.52 -40.48 -15.06
N GLU A 682 -9.71 -40.24 -14.50
CA GLU A 682 -11.01 -40.48 -15.16
C GLU A 682 -11.17 -39.75 -16.51
N ASP A 683 -10.49 -38.62 -16.70
CA ASP A 683 -10.48 -37.85 -17.96
C ASP A 683 -9.17 -38.04 -18.78
N GLY A 684 -8.29 -38.97 -18.37
CA GLY A 684 -7.00 -39.29 -19.00
C GLY A 684 -5.76 -38.84 -18.20
N ASN A 685 -4.57 -39.16 -18.74
CA ASN A 685 -3.28 -38.85 -18.10
C ASN A 685 -2.94 -37.35 -18.15
N TRP A 686 -3.28 -36.64 -17.07
CA TRP A 686 -3.07 -35.20 -16.97
C TRP A 686 -1.59 -34.82 -16.81
N TYR A 687 -0.78 -35.66 -16.16
CA TYR A 687 0.64 -35.39 -15.95
C TYR A 687 1.41 -35.49 -17.26
N GLU A 688 1.21 -36.57 -18.02
CA GLU A 688 1.81 -36.74 -19.35
C GLU A 688 1.34 -35.66 -20.32
N ARG A 689 0.06 -35.24 -20.24
CA ARG A 689 -0.42 -34.10 -21.02
C ARG A 689 0.30 -32.80 -20.65
N ALA A 690 0.47 -32.52 -19.37
CA ALA A 690 1.17 -31.31 -18.91
C ALA A 690 2.64 -31.32 -19.36
N LYS A 691 3.32 -32.45 -19.18
CA LYS A 691 4.70 -32.68 -19.61
C LYS A 691 4.86 -32.53 -21.12
N THR A 692 3.94 -33.12 -21.89
CA THR A 692 3.92 -32.97 -23.36
C THR A 692 3.79 -31.51 -23.77
N ILE A 693 2.93 -30.71 -23.11
CA ILE A 693 2.74 -29.28 -23.41
C ILE A 693 4.00 -28.48 -23.10
N THR A 694 4.60 -28.68 -21.93
CA THR A 694 5.81 -27.93 -21.54
C THR A 694 7.03 -28.35 -22.35
N GLN A 695 7.09 -29.58 -22.87
CA GLN A 695 8.22 -30.07 -23.66
C GLN A 695 8.11 -29.81 -25.17
N ARG A 696 7.02 -29.18 -25.67
CA ARG A 696 6.80 -28.98 -27.12
C ARG A 696 7.92 -28.24 -27.85
N ARG A 697 8.55 -27.26 -27.19
CA ARG A 697 9.60 -26.44 -27.80
C ARG A 697 10.97 -27.10 -27.66
N LYS A 698 11.50 -27.58 -28.79
CA LYS A 698 12.88 -28.10 -28.86
C LYS A 698 13.88 -27.04 -28.41
N GLY A 699 14.73 -27.38 -27.43
CA GLY A 699 15.79 -26.51 -26.91
C GLY A 699 15.37 -25.49 -25.84
N CYS A 700 14.07 -25.28 -25.60
CA CYS A 700 13.57 -24.35 -24.57
C CYS A 700 12.30 -24.92 -23.92
N PRO A 701 12.41 -25.97 -23.10
CA PRO A 701 11.27 -26.53 -22.39
C PRO A 701 10.65 -25.49 -21.45
N GLY A 702 9.33 -25.55 -21.37
CA GLY A 702 8.49 -24.81 -20.42
C GLY A 702 8.79 -25.16 -18.97
N ILE A 703 8.07 -24.50 -18.06
CA ILE A 703 8.16 -24.76 -16.63
C ILE A 703 6.94 -25.59 -16.23
N LEU A 704 7.16 -26.66 -15.48
CA LEU A 704 6.14 -27.52 -14.87
C LEU A 704 6.40 -27.62 -13.36
N TRP A 705 5.70 -26.83 -12.56
CA TRP A 705 5.78 -26.93 -11.10
C TRP A 705 4.49 -27.51 -10.54
N ILE A 706 4.62 -28.49 -9.67
CA ILE A 706 3.52 -29.27 -9.13
C ILE A 706 3.55 -29.16 -7.61
N PHE A 707 2.50 -28.58 -7.03
CA PHE A 707 2.32 -28.45 -5.59
C PHE A 707 1.40 -29.57 -5.09
N LEU A 708 1.85 -30.27 -4.06
CA LEU A 708 1.12 -31.42 -3.52
C LEU A 708 1.25 -31.58 -2.00
N ASP A 709 0.28 -32.31 -1.45
CA ASP A 709 0.18 -32.62 -0.03
C ASP A 709 -0.55 -33.95 0.17
N TYR A 710 0.19 -35.05 0.24
CA TYR A 710 -0.41 -36.39 0.34
C TYR A 710 -1.30 -36.57 1.57
N PHE A 711 -1.07 -35.83 2.67
CA PHE A 711 -1.93 -35.88 3.84
C PHE A 711 -3.35 -35.36 3.53
N GLN A 712 -3.52 -34.54 2.50
CA GLN A 712 -4.81 -34.00 2.05
C GLN A 712 -5.48 -34.80 0.92
N THR A 713 -5.03 -36.02 0.65
CA THR A 713 -5.66 -36.91 -0.35
C THR A 713 -7.13 -37.17 0.01
N SER A 714 -8.05 -36.90 -0.94
CA SER A 714 -9.50 -36.92 -0.68
C SER A 714 -10.27 -38.08 -1.31
N HIS A 715 -9.56 -39.04 -1.92
CA HIS A 715 -10.11 -40.21 -2.62
C HIS A 715 -9.26 -41.47 -2.36
N THR A 716 -9.81 -42.65 -2.66
CA THR A 716 -9.11 -43.95 -2.58
C THR A 716 -8.67 -44.49 -3.94
N ASP A 717 -8.89 -43.75 -5.03
CA ASP A 717 -8.43 -44.16 -6.36
C ASP A 717 -6.90 -44.33 -6.35
N TYR A 718 -6.42 -45.50 -6.80
CA TYR A 718 -4.99 -45.86 -6.82
C TYR A 718 -4.19 -45.07 -7.87
N ASP A 719 -4.86 -44.57 -8.91
CA ASP A 719 -4.20 -43.87 -10.01
C ASP A 719 -4.54 -42.37 -9.97
N SER A 720 -3.70 -41.63 -9.25
CA SER A 720 -3.75 -40.16 -9.20
C SER A 720 -3.16 -39.51 -10.45
N GLY A 721 -2.51 -40.27 -11.33
CA GLY A 721 -1.74 -39.76 -12.46
C GLY A 721 -0.41 -39.11 -12.08
N LEU A 722 -0.06 -39.05 -10.78
CA LEU A 722 1.26 -38.62 -10.34
C LEU A 722 2.29 -39.71 -10.61
N PRO A 723 3.53 -39.36 -10.98
CA PRO A 723 4.63 -40.32 -11.04
C PRO A 723 4.95 -40.86 -9.64
N GLU A 724 5.54 -42.06 -9.59
CA GLU A 724 6.04 -42.63 -8.34
C GLU A 724 7.03 -41.67 -7.66
N ILE A 725 7.15 -41.75 -6.34
CA ILE A 725 8.00 -40.84 -5.55
C ILE A 725 9.48 -40.97 -5.96
N SER A 726 9.92 -42.17 -6.32
CA SER A 726 11.24 -42.45 -6.89
C SER A 726 11.47 -41.71 -8.20
N ASP A 727 10.42 -41.48 -9.00
CA ASP A 727 10.48 -40.83 -10.30
C ASP A 727 10.32 -39.29 -10.20
N GLN A 728 10.03 -38.76 -9.01
CA GLN A 728 10.01 -37.33 -8.72
C GLN A 728 11.43 -36.81 -8.44
N ASN A 729 12.28 -36.86 -9.47
CA ASN A 729 13.72 -36.59 -9.40
C ASN A 729 14.13 -35.21 -8.85
N SER A 730 13.25 -34.20 -8.95
CA SER A 730 13.49 -32.85 -8.43
C SER A 730 12.35 -32.46 -7.50
N ARG A 731 12.63 -32.42 -6.20
CA ARG A 731 11.63 -32.15 -5.16
C ARG A 731 12.14 -31.18 -4.11
N GLU A 732 11.23 -30.33 -3.63
CA GLU A 732 11.43 -29.45 -2.48
C GLU A 732 10.33 -29.67 -1.45
N GLU A 733 10.65 -29.34 -0.21
CA GLU A 733 9.76 -29.51 0.92
C GLU A 733 9.46 -28.15 1.55
N LEU A 734 8.22 -27.95 1.96
CA LEU A 734 7.78 -26.83 2.78
C LEU A 734 7.40 -27.37 4.15
N ASN A 735 8.37 -27.38 5.05
CA ASN A 735 8.26 -27.99 6.39
C ASN A 735 7.65 -27.04 7.43
N ARG A 736 7.66 -25.73 7.16
CA ARG A 736 7.15 -24.74 8.10
C ARG A 736 5.67 -24.43 7.89
N VAL A 737 4.83 -24.75 8.87
CA VAL A 737 3.40 -24.48 8.87
C VAL A 737 3.09 -23.22 9.66
N VAL A 738 2.43 -22.26 9.00
CA VAL A 738 2.31 -20.89 9.50
C VAL A 738 0.86 -20.43 9.58
N ARG A 739 -0.14 -21.28 9.37
CA ARG A 739 -1.50 -20.82 9.06
C ARG A 739 -2.49 -20.86 10.23
N ASN A 740 -2.54 -21.95 10.99
CA ASN A 740 -3.60 -22.18 11.99
C ASN A 740 -3.26 -21.65 13.40
N ALA A 741 -4.27 -21.41 14.23
CA ALA A 741 -4.11 -21.11 15.66
C ALA A 741 -3.66 -22.34 16.44
N ASP A 742 -3.04 -22.13 17.61
CA ASP A 742 -2.33 -23.17 18.36
C ASP A 742 -3.21 -24.42 18.65
N PRO A 743 -4.47 -24.30 19.10
CA PRO A 743 -5.31 -25.48 19.34
C PRO A 743 -5.65 -26.28 18.07
N ILE A 744 -5.72 -25.61 16.91
CA ILE A 744 -6.00 -26.26 15.63
C ILE A 744 -4.72 -26.90 15.10
N ALA A 745 -3.57 -26.25 15.26
CA ALA A 745 -2.27 -26.81 14.90
C ALA A 745 -1.99 -28.11 15.67
N ASN A 746 -2.26 -28.15 16.98
CA ASN A 746 -2.13 -29.36 17.79
C ASN A 746 -3.04 -30.49 17.27
N TYR A 747 -4.29 -30.18 16.95
CA TYR A 747 -5.22 -31.16 16.36
C TYR A 747 -4.75 -31.67 14.99
N LEU A 748 -4.20 -30.79 14.14
CA LEU A 748 -3.63 -31.17 12.85
C LEU A 748 -2.41 -32.09 13.02
N GLN A 749 -1.53 -31.82 13.99
CA GLN A 749 -0.39 -32.69 14.32
C GLN A 749 -0.86 -34.09 14.73
N GLU A 750 -1.86 -34.17 15.63
CA GLU A 750 -2.44 -35.44 16.06
C GLU A 750 -3.04 -36.24 14.89
N ILE A 751 -3.80 -35.59 14.01
CA ILE A 751 -4.37 -36.29 12.84
C ILE A 751 -3.27 -36.72 11.86
N THR A 752 -2.28 -35.86 11.63
CA THR A 752 -1.14 -36.17 10.74
C THR A 752 -0.44 -37.42 11.23
N GLN A 753 -0.22 -37.56 12.54
CA GLN A 753 0.34 -38.76 13.14
C GLN A 753 -0.55 -40.00 12.93
N LYS A 754 -1.86 -39.88 13.11
CA LYS A 754 -2.81 -40.98 12.83
C LYS A 754 -2.81 -41.41 11.37
N ILE A 755 -2.61 -40.49 10.43
CA ILE A 755 -2.49 -40.80 8.99
C ILE A 755 -1.17 -41.54 8.71
N LYS A 756 -0.07 -41.18 9.40
CA LYS A 756 1.21 -41.91 9.28
C LYS A 756 1.10 -43.35 9.78
N GLU A 757 0.40 -43.55 10.90
CA GLU A 757 0.19 -44.88 11.49
C GLU A 757 -0.75 -45.77 10.67
N MET A 758 -1.77 -45.16 10.05
CA MET A 758 -2.77 -45.86 9.23
C MET A 758 -3.01 -45.09 7.92
N PRO A 759 -2.08 -45.17 6.96
CA PRO A 759 -2.22 -44.47 5.69
C PRO A 759 -3.32 -45.10 4.83
N PRO A 760 -4.10 -44.29 4.08
CA PRO A 760 -4.95 -44.78 3.01
C PRO A 760 -4.15 -45.66 2.02
N PRO A 761 -4.76 -46.72 1.47
CA PRO A 761 -4.05 -47.71 0.65
C PRO A 761 -3.50 -47.14 -0.67
N ASN A 762 -4.02 -46.00 -1.13
CA ASN A 762 -3.60 -45.33 -2.35
C ASN A 762 -2.50 -44.28 -2.12
N ILE A 763 -2.09 -44.03 -0.87
CA ILE A 763 -0.97 -43.14 -0.57
C ILE A 763 0.32 -43.96 -0.58
N PRO A 764 1.34 -43.59 -1.39
CA PRO A 764 2.57 -44.36 -1.43
C PRO A 764 3.34 -44.24 -0.10
N PRO A 765 3.88 -45.33 0.48
CA PRO A 765 4.47 -45.32 1.82
C PRO A 765 5.53 -44.22 2.05
N GLY A 766 6.43 -44.01 1.09
CA GLY A 766 7.48 -43.00 1.18
C GLY A 766 7.01 -41.54 1.11
N SER A 767 5.73 -41.27 0.80
CA SER A 767 5.24 -39.88 0.66
C SER A 767 5.04 -39.17 1.98
N LEU A 768 4.72 -39.92 3.03
CA LEU A 768 4.40 -39.37 4.35
C LEU A 768 5.67 -39.16 5.19
N GLU A 769 6.79 -39.75 4.78
CA GLU A 769 8.12 -39.58 5.40
C GLU A 769 8.79 -38.26 4.99
N ILE A 770 8.42 -37.70 3.83
CA ILE A 770 8.96 -36.44 3.27
C ILE A 770 8.76 -35.24 4.22
N LEU A 771 7.79 -35.28 5.14
CA LEU A 771 7.49 -34.17 6.05
C LEU A 771 7.64 -34.59 7.53
N HIS A 772 8.70 -35.35 7.83
CA HIS A 772 8.94 -35.87 9.18
C HIS A 772 9.31 -34.76 10.19
N GLU A 773 10.00 -33.70 9.76
CA GLU A 773 10.51 -32.60 10.61
C GLU A 773 9.74 -31.29 10.39
N ALA A 774 8.40 -31.35 10.38
CA ALA A 774 7.60 -30.15 10.19
C ALA A 774 7.60 -29.26 11.44
N GLU A 775 7.95 -27.98 11.24
CA GLU A 775 7.89 -26.95 12.27
C GLU A 775 6.54 -26.22 12.22
N TRP A 776 5.87 -26.11 13.36
CA TRP A 776 4.58 -25.42 13.46
C TRP A 776 4.77 -24.11 14.22
N ALA A 777 4.50 -22.99 13.56
CA ALA A 777 4.53 -21.69 14.22
C ALA A 777 3.48 -21.63 15.33
N GLN A 778 3.89 -21.22 16.53
CA GLN A 778 3.05 -21.10 17.73
C GLN A 778 2.87 -19.64 18.15
N GLY A 779 1.90 -19.38 19.03
CA GLY A 779 1.66 -18.07 19.63
C GLY A 779 0.42 -17.36 19.10
N VAL A 780 -0.48 -18.09 18.43
CA VAL A 780 -1.76 -17.55 17.96
C VAL A 780 -2.93 -18.20 18.70
N PRO A 781 -3.70 -17.42 19.49
CA PRO A 781 -4.83 -17.95 20.25
C PRO A 781 -5.99 -18.33 19.34
N GLY A 782 -6.79 -19.30 19.78
CA GLY A 782 -7.93 -19.77 19.00
C GLY A 782 -8.74 -20.81 19.77
N SER A 783 -9.59 -21.55 19.05
CA SER A 783 -10.34 -22.67 19.64
C SER A 783 -10.47 -23.84 18.69
N CYS A 784 -10.46 -25.05 19.26
CA CYS A 784 -10.82 -26.29 18.59
C CYS A 784 -11.81 -27.02 19.50
N GLU A 785 -13.09 -27.06 19.12
CA GLU A 785 -14.16 -27.71 19.89
C GLU A 785 -14.71 -28.90 19.10
N ILE A 786 -14.74 -30.08 19.71
CA ILE A 786 -15.37 -31.29 19.14
C ILE A 786 -16.61 -31.63 19.99
N LYS A 787 -17.79 -31.75 19.37
CA LYS A 787 -19.06 -32.04 20.06
C LYS A 787 -19.90 -33.08 19.34
N CYS A 788 -20.59 -33.93 20.09
CA CYS A 788 -21.60 -34.86 19.58
C CYS A 788 -22.99 -34.34 19.92
N LEU A 789 -23.83 -34.08 18.91
CA LEU A 789 -25.16 -33.48 19.08
C LEU A 789 -26.16 -34.09 18.10
N LYS A 790 -27.47 -33.94 18.37
CA LYS A 790 -28.51 -34.27 17.38
C LYS A 790 -28.50 -33.23 16.24
N MET A 791 -28.89 -33.61 15.03
CA MET A 791 -28.84 -32.72 13.86
C MET A 791 -29.61 -31.40 14.05
N THR A 792 -30.75 -31.43 14.74
CA THR A 792 -31.53 -30.22 15.06
C THR A 792 -30.82 -29.30 16.04
N GLU A 793 -30.05 -29.87 16.97
CA GLU A 793 -29.23 -29.14 17.94
C GLU A 793 -27.98 -28.59 17.26
N ILE A 794 -27.35 -29.33 16.34
CA ILE A 794 -26.21 -28.86 15.53
C ILE A 794 -26.55 -27.55 14.81
N MET A 795 -27.64 -27.52 14.04
CA MET A 795 -28.01 -26.31 13.27
C MET A 795 -28.30 -25.12 14.19
N THR A 796 -28.87 -25.40 15.37
CA THR A 796 -29.15 -24.39 16.38
C THR A 796 -27.85 -23.84 16.98
N TYR A 797 -26.92 -24.71 17.32
CA TYR A 797 -25.61 -24.38 17.89
C TYR A 797 -24.72 -23.62 16.90
N VAL A 798 -24.67 -24.05 15.63
CA VAL A 798 -23.93 -23.33 14.57
C VAL A 798 -24.50 -21.92 14.42
N ALA A 799 -25.83 -21.76 14.39
CA ALA A 799 -26.46 -20.45 14.29
C ALA A 799 -26.14 -19.55 15.51
N GLU A 800 -26.16 -20.11 16.72
CA GLU A 800 -25.76 -19.41 17.96
C GLU A 800 -24.32 -18.89 17.89
N LYS A 801 -23.38 -19.76 17.53
CA LYS A 801 -21.97 -19.39 17.41
C LYS A 801 -21.72 -18.39 16.29
N CYS A 802 -22.38 -18.56 15.14
CA CYS A 802 -22.32 -17.56 14.06
C CYS A 802 -22.77 -16.18 14.57
N GLN A 803 -23.90 -16.09 15.28
CA GLN A 803 -24.37 -14.82 15.85
C GLN A 803 -23.41 -14.25 16.89
N PHE A 804 -22.80 -15.09 17.72
CA PHE A 804 -21.76 -14.67 18.65
C PHE A 804 -20.58 -14.01 17.92
N PHE A 805 -20.01 -14.67 16.91
CA PHE A 805 -18.88 -14.12 16.16
C PHE A 805 -19.25 -12.84 15.39
N LEU A 806 -20.43 -12.79 14.78
CA LEU A 806 -20.90 -11.57 14.12
C LEU A 806 -21.05 -10.40 15.10
N ARG A 807 -21.48 -10.65 16.35
CA ARG A 807 -21.53 -9.64 17.41
C ARG A 807 -20.15 -9.24 17.93
N SER A 808 -19.19 -10.14 17.84
CA SER A 808 -17.78 -9.89 18.17
C SER A 808 -16.99 -9.20 17.05
N GLY A 809 -17.65 -8.78 15.96
CA GLY A 809 -17.04 -7.99 14.89
C GLY A 809 -16.56 -8.78 13.67
N TYR A 810 -16.80 -10.09 13.59
CA TYR A 810 -16.46 -10.87 12.39
C TYR A 810 -17.46 -10.63 11.25
N SER A 811 -16.98 -10.74 10.01
CA SER A 811 -17.82 -10.70 8.82
C SER A 811 -18.45 -12.07 8.54
N PRO A 812 -19.64 -12.15 7.91
CA PRO A 812 -20.19 -13.41 7.40
C PRO A 812 -19.24 -14.16 6.48
N GLU A 813 -18.40 -13.44 5.73
CA GLU A 813 -17.40 -14.00 4.82
C GLU A 813 -16.24 -14.67 5.57
N ASP A 814 -16.11 -14.47 6.89
CA ASP A 814 -15.11 -15.11 7.74
C ASP A 814 -15.53 -16.49 8.23
N ILE A 815 -16.78 -16.89 7.95
CA ILE A 815 -17.41 -18.11 8.44
C ILE A 815 -17.68 -19.08 7.28
N ALA A 816 -17.27 -20.34 7.45
CA ALA A 816 -17.69 -21.44 6.59
C ALA A 816 -18.35 -22.56 7.40
N VAL A 817 -19.42 -23.12 6.85
CA VAL A 817 -20.07 -24.34 7.36
C VAL A 817 -19.89 -25.43 6.31
N LEU A 818 -19.09 -26.43 6.64
CA LEU A 818 -18.65 -27.47 5.73
C LEU A 818 -19.30 -28.81 6.08
N PHE A 819 -19.90 -29.43 5.09
CA PHE A 819 -20.50 -30.76 5.17
C PHE A 819 -19.65 -31.80 4.45
N SER A 820 -19.92 -33.08 4.67
CA SER A 820 -19.29 -34.16 3.90
C SER A 820 -19.85 -34.25 2.48
N LYS A 821 -21.17 -34.14 2.33
CA LYS A 821 -21.87 -34.38 1.05
C LYS A 821 -22.67 -33.18 0.57
N THR A 822 -22.70 -32.96 -0.75
CA THR A 822 -23.45 -31.85 -1.38
C THR A 822 -24.96 -31.96 -1.14
N GLN A 823 -25.49 -33.19 -1.02
CA GLN A 823 -26.89 -33.42 -0.68
C GLN A 823 -27.25 -32.88 0.71
N GLU A 824 -26.32 -32.96 1.68
CA GLU A 824 -26.52 -32.47 3.04
C GLU A 824 -26.55 -30.95 3.09
N VAL A 825 -25.66 -30.30 2.32
CA VAL A 825 -25.67 -28.84 2.13
C VAL A 825 -27.07 -28.39 1.70
N THR A 826 -27.62 -29.01 0.66
CA THR A 826 -28.94 -28.66 0.11
C THR A 826 -30.06 -28.94 1.12
N LYS A 827 -29.99 -30.09 1.80
CA LYS A 827 -30.99 -30.53 2.79
C LYS A 827 -31.07 -29.59 4.00
N TYR A 828 -29.92 -29.15 4.52
CA TYR A 828 -29.85 -28.37 5.76
C TYR A 828 -29.75 -26.86 5.55
N TYR A 829 -29.58 -26.40 4.31
CA TYR A 829 -29.54 -24.98 3.96
C TYR A 829 -30.73 -24.19 4.54
N TYR A 830 -31.96 -24.66 4.31
CA TYR A 830 -33.16 -23.99 4.81
C TYR A 830 -33.25 -24.03 6.34
N ASN A 831 -32.84 -25.14 6.97
CA ASN A 831 -32.86 -25.29 8.42
C ASN A 831 -31.89 -24.32 9.09
N PHE A 832 -30.69 -24.17 8.53
CA PHE A 832 -29.70 -23.20 8.98
C PHE A 832 -30.22 -21.77 8.83
N GLN A 833 -30.77 -21.42 7.66
CA GLN A 833 -31.37 -20.10 7.45
C GLN A 833 -32.51 -19.80 8.43
N LYS A 834 -33.37 -20.80 8.70
CA LYS A 834 -34.47 -20.67 9.65
C LYS A 834 -33.96 -20.48 11.09
N ALA A 835 -32.90 -21.19 11.48
CA ALA A 835 -32.26 -21.02 12.79
C ALA A 835 -31.65 -19.63 12.96
N MET A 836 -30.96 -19.12 11.93
CA MET A 836 -30.43 -17.75 11.89
C MET A 836 -31.54 -16.68 11.97
N LYS A 837 -32.70 -16.90 11.32
CA LYS A 837 -33.84 -15.98 11.33
C LYS A 837 -34.64 -15.97 12.65
N LYS A 838 -34.77 -17.12 13.32
CA LYS A 838 -35.62 -17.28 14.53
C LYS A 838 -35.11 -16.50 15.75
N ARG A 839 -33.84 -16.10 15.77
CA ARG A 839 -33.20 -15.48 16.95
C ARG A 839 -33.01 -13.97 16.81
N ARG A 840 -33.93 -13.30 16.10
CA ARG A 840 -33.96 -11.86 15.77
C ARG A 840 -34.32 -10.88 16.91
N MET A 841 -34.37 -11.31 18.16
CA MET A 841 -34.94 -10.47 19.24
C MET A 841 -33.88 -9.61 19.94
N SER A 842 -33.37 -8.60 19.21
CA SER A 842 -33.00 -7.25 19.68
C SER A 842 -31.93 -6.63 18.76
N GLN A 843 -32.32 -5.52 18.10
CA GLN A 843 -31.51 -4.57 17.32
C GLN A 843 -31.16 -4.86 15.83
N ASN A 844 -31.43 -3.81 15.03
CA ASN A 844 -31.05 -3.41 13.67
C ASN A 844 -31.27 -4.35 12.45
N ASN A 845 -31.85 -3.76 11.40
CA ASN A 845 -32.42 -4.42 10.21
C ASN A 845 -31.40 -5.02 9.21
N ASP A 846 -30.09 -4.86 9.40
CA ASP A 846 -29.07 -5.29 8.41
C ASP A 846 -28.70 -6.79 8.47
N THR A 847 -29.09 -7.51 9.51
CA THR A 847 -28.67 -8.92 9.72
C THR A 847 -29.35 -9.92 8.77
N SER A 848 -30.39 -9.52 8.04
CA SER A 848 -31.11 -10.41 7.12
C SER A 848 -30.34 -10.73 5.83
N ILE A 849 -29.53 -9.78 5.35
CA ILE A 849 -28.64 -9.93 4.19
C ILE A 849 -27.39 -10.73 4.60
N SER A 850 -26.97 -10.61 5.85
CA SER A 850 -25.76 -11.21 6.43
C SER A 850 -25.73 -12.75 6.42
N ALA A 851 -26.83 -13.43 6.76
CA ALA A 851 -26.87 -14.90 6.78
C ALA A 851 -26.73 -15.56 5.39
N SER A 852 -27.10 -14.85 4.31
CA SER A 852 -26.97 -15.35 2.93
C SER A 852 -25.52 -15.35 2.41
N ARG A 853 -24.63 -14.61 3.10
CA ARG A 853 -23.21 -14.49 2.74
C ARG A 853 -22.31 -15.49 3.47
N ILE A 854 -22.82 -16.22 4.46
CA ILE A 854 -22.09 -17.32 5.12
C ILE A 854 -22.00 -18.49 4.14
N LEU A 855 -20.79 -18.99 3.92
CA LEU A 855 -20.55 -20.06 2.96
C LEU A 855 -20.99 -21.41 3.52
N LEU A 856 -21.88 -22.09 2.79
CA LEU A 856 -22.23 -23.49 3.02
C LEU A 856 -21.74 -24.31 1.82
N ASP A 857 -20.78 -25.20 2.04
CA ASP A 857 -20.26 -26.07 0.99
C ASP A 857 -19.78 -27.41 1.57
N THR A 858 -19.10 -28.23 0.76
CA THR A 858 -18.46 -29.45 1.22
C THR A 858 -16.97 -29.25 1.51
N VAL A 859 -16.41 -30.09 2.39
CA VAL A 859 -14.97 -30.10 2.68
C VAL A 859 -14.14 -30.26 1.40
N ARG A 860 -14.59 -31.13 0.48
CA ARG A 860 -13.89 -31.40 -0.79
C ARG A 860 -13.90 -30.19 -1.73
N ARG A 861 -15.05 -29.53 -1.91
CA ARG A 861 -15.19 -28.36 -2.83
C ARG A 861 -14.50 -27.12 -2.29
N PHE A 862 -14.36 -27.02 -0.97
CA PHE A 862 -13.66 -25.94 -0.30
C PHE A 862 -12.14 -26.18 -0.14
N SER A 863 -11.58 -27.20 -0.80
CA SER A 863 -10.14 -27.44 -0.78
C SER A 863 -9.36 -26.30 -1.46
N GLY A 864 -8.13 -26.08 -1.00
CA GLY A 864 -7.30 -24.89 -1.29
C GLY A 864 -7.78 -23.57 -0.67
N LEU A 865 -9.00 -23.49 -0.12
CA LEU A 865 -9.55 -22.28 0.49
C LEU A 865 -9.53 -22.32 2.03
N GLU A 866 -9.81 -21.17 2.66
CA GLU A 866 -9.74 -21.01 4.12
C GLU A 866 -10.69 -19.92 4.65
N ARG A 867 -11.00 -20.00 5.95
CA ARG A 867 -11.81 -19.05 6.74
C ARG A 867 -11.30 -18.95 8.17
N ASP A 868 -11.65 -17.87 8.87
CA ASP A 868 -11.26 -17.71 10.28
C ASP A 868 -12.01 -18.67 11.17
N ILE A 869 -13.29 -18.87 10.86
CA ILE A 869 -14.19 -19.73 11.61
C ILE A 869 -14.72 -20.81 10.68
N VAL A 870 -14.55 -22.07 11.06
CA VAL A 870 -15.06 -23.22 10.30
C VAL A 870 -15.85 -24.15 11.21
N PHE A 871 -17.06 -24.49 10.75
CA PHE A 871 -17.89 -25.54 11.34
C PHE A 871 -17.89 -26.75 10.41
N GLY A 872 -17.34 -27.88 10.85
CA GLY A 872 -17.50 -29.16 10.20
C GLY A 872 -18.74 -29.87 10.74
N VAL A 873 -19.76 -30.03 9.91
CA VAL A 873 -21.00 -30.73 10.28
C VAL A 873 -20.94 -32.15 9.75
N ASP A 874 -20.90 -33.10 10.67
CA ASP A 874 -20.84 -34.54 10.41
C ASP A 874 -19.78 -34.91 9.35
N PRO A 875 -18.49 -34.63 9.61
CA PRO A 875 -17.39 -34.84 8.65
C PRO A 875 -17.00 -36.33 8.50
N ARG A 876 -17.98 -37.21 8.26
CA ARG A 876 -17.75 -38.63 8.00
C ARG A 876 -17.44 -38.86 6.52
N ALA A 877 -16.26 -39.39 6.24
CA ALA A 877 -15.93 -39.85 4.91
C ALA A 877 -16.83 -41.03 4.52
N ALA A 878 -17.21 -41.09 3.23
CA ALA A 878 -17.94 -42.25 2.70
C ALA A 878 -17.09 -43.52 2.74
N GLU A 879 -15.77 -43.36 2.63
CA GLU A 879 -14.78 -44.42 2.67
C GLU A 879 -14.00 -44.31 4.01
N PRO A 880 -14.04 -45.33 4.87
CA PRO A 880 -13.37 -45.29 6.18
C PRO A 880 -11.87 -45.01 6.09
N ALA A 881 -11.22 -45.49 5.02
CA ALA A 881 -9.77 -45.38 4.79
C ALA A 881 -9.26 -43.93 4.71
N ILE A 882 -10.09 -42.98 4.28
CA ILE A 882 -9.72 -41.55 4.12
C ILE A 882 -10.37 -40.65 5.18
N SER A 883 -10.96 -41.23 6.24
CA SER A 883 -11.66 -40.46 7.27
C SER A 883 -10.73 -39.46 7.98
N ASN A 884 -9.50 -39.87 8.29
CA ASN A 884 -8.51 -38.99 8.91
C ASN A 884 -8.08 -37.88 7.94
N ASN A 885 -7.86 -38.19 6.66
CA ASN A 885 -7.51 -37.20 5.64
C ASN A 885 -8.63 -36.16 5.45
N LEU A 886 -9.90 -36.58 5.50
CA LEU A 886 -11.04 -35.66 5.40
C LEU A 886 -11.10 -34.72 6.62
N LEU A 887 -10.85 -35.23 7.83
CA LEU A 887 -10.77 -34.42 9.05
C LEU A 887 -9.60 -33.44 9.00
N LEU A 888 -8.43 -33.87 8.52
CA LEU A 888 -7.28 -33.00 8.29
C LEU A 888 -7.61 -31.90 7.29
N CYS A 889 -8.25 -32.28 6.16
CA CYS A 889 -8.70 -31.34 5.14
C CYS A 889 -9.65 -30.31 5.75
N LEU A 890 -10.65 -30.72 6.54
CA LEU A 890 -11.58 -29.83 7.23
C LEU A 890 -10.85 -28.88 8.19
N ALA A 891 -10.03 -29.43 9.10
CA ALA A 891 -9.34 -28.66 10.13
C ALA A 891 -8.40 -27.61 9.52
N SER A 892 -7.71 -27.96 8.44
CA SER A 892 -6.81 -27.05 7.74
C SER A 892 -7.48 -25.82 7.13
N ARG A 893 -8.81 -25.84 6.95
CA ARG A 893 -9.58 -24.68 6.44
C ARG A 893 -9.81 -23.60 7.47
N ALA A 894 -9.61 -23.90 8.76
CA ALA A 894 -9.89 -23.01 9.88
C ALA A 894 -8.62 -22.28 10.32
N ARG A 895 -8.59 -20.95 10.26
CA ARG A 895 -7.44 -20.18 10.75
C ARG A 895 -7.46 -19.99 12.26
N LYS A 896 -8.60 -19.65 12.87
CA LYS A 896 -8.70 -19.25 14.29
C LYS A 896 -9.61 -20.13 15.13
N HIS A 897 -10.80 -20.45 14.62
CA HIS A 897 -11.81 -21.22 15.35
C HIS A 897 -12.31 -22.41 14.54
N LEU A 898 -12.16 -23.61 15.09
CA LEU A 898 -12.64 -24.86 14.51
C LEU A 898 -13.69 -25.51 15.41
N TYR A 899 -14.80 -25.89 14.80
CA TYR A 899 -15.89 -26.62 15.45
C TYR A 899 -16.18 -27.90 14.67
N ILE A 900 -15.93 -29.06 15.26
CA ILE A 900 -16.24 -30.37 14.67
C ILE A 900 -17.47 -30.93 15.36
N LEU A 901 -18.59 -30.98 14.63
CA LEU A 901 -19.91 -31.35 15.15
C LEU A 901 -20.30 -32.71 14.59
N MET A 902 -20.11 -33.74 15.41
CA MET A 902 -20.45 -35.12 15.11
C MET A 902 -21.92 -35.40 15.44
N LEU A 903 -22.58 -36.27 14.67
CA LEU A 903 -23.91 -36.73 15.02
C LEU A 903 -23.84 -37.72 16.18
N SER A 904 -24.68 -37.50 17.20
CA SER A 904 -24.89 -38.50 18.24
C SER A 904 -25.42 -39.80 17.62
N PRO A 905 -24.90 -40.97 18.03
CA PRO A 905 -25.39 -42.28 17.60
C PRO A 905 -26.90 -42.46 17.75
#